data_AF-A0A973IDG5-F1
#
_entry.id   AF-A0A973IDG5-F1
#
_cell.length_a   1.000
_cell.length_b   1.000
_cell.length_c   1.000
_cell.angle_alpha   90.00
_cell.angle_beta   90.00
_cell.angle_gamma   90.00
#
_symmetry.space_group_name_H-M   'P 1'
#
loop_
_entity.id
_entity.type
_entity.pdbx_description
1 polymer ?
#
loop_
_entity_poly.entity_id
_entity_poly.type
_entity_poly.pdbx_seq_one_letter_code
_entity_poly.pdbx_strand_id
1 'polypeptide(L)'
;MNITNNAPTGAVALNGTPSQGQTLTADTSSVADADGINAQTLAFQWQRNGADIVGADEASYELTQADVGADVRVIFSYTDDQGTGESLTSNTVSIANVDDPAQGQPSISGTLRVGQTLQADINGISDADGIDPQSFTYQWLRDGVAIPGATQSDYQLTIADVGAAITVTASYTDLFGAQDSATSAATTAVIGNATPTGQPVISGVSAEGQTLLVSTAGIEDADGFDPNQATLQWTAGGVDIAGATGSSLQLLQEHVGLQIGVTYRYTDALGTAEQVTSELTTAVANVDDPTVGQPVISGNASNGVTLTADISGVSDQDGISTQNTSFQWARSGVAIPGATAQDYTLTDDDLGETITVTFSYTDDFGGTGTVTSAATAAVTGNAGASGTISVNGVALEGETLLASISNVADPDGFDPNNATLQWRRDGADIPGANTNSYVLVQEDVGAVITVRYSFTDGNGTVENLISDGTPPVVNVNDDPEGDIIISGDRLLGETLTADVAAITDEDEINLTTISYTWTRTDAITGGQEIIAGAVGPDYQITTADLGRILSVEYSYTDRQGTSESVTSTGLFVNTPATGTIELTGLERTNQVLSVDLSGIVEPDGIDFDTIAYQWRSGDKDIDEPTGTASTYRLQLSDVGNPVTVTITYTDNGGTLETFTSNAVTLPAQPDLELFGSALIDDEIDPGQLVRVSYDVANTGNIATEATRTHLYLSEDDVVDSSDTLLASITLPRIEPGSLTSQLVQGFLPLDLVPNQTYYVGAVLDALNTENELLETDNATPAFSFIVNSEAGLLLSGTPLDDVLVGGTGNDAIASRRGNDTINPGEGNDTVDGGLGLDTVILEGEQSKYTLTLSADNTLVADRRGDGQGADTLIDVEFLDFGSEIPVFGGQPMDLTQFAGPTTLTEDQFLELTELYIAYFNRAPDAVGLYFWGTALANGFSFNEIAEQFFDQAETRSVYSGSVSASGELINSDAFVTAVYNNVLGRGPDADGFNFWTDVLLNAPEITPGVFIREIIQGAKFPENVTPQGLLDQQYLANKADIGAYFAVIRGMSDVSEATSTMAIFDGSSQSIVDAVTAIDQHYNEALDPDTGDFLMPLVGVIDDPFAGIT
;
A
#
# COMPACT_ATOMS: atom_id res chain seq x y z
N MET A 1 106.45 31.62 52.29
CA MET A 1 105.77 30.55 53.07
C MET A 1 104.31 30.92 53.07
N ASN A 2 103.44 30.01 52.62
CA ASN A 2 101.99 30.16 52.42
C ASN A 2 101.49 31.62 52.35
N ILE A 3 101.53 32.18 51.14
CA ILE A 3 100.52 33.15 50.73
C ILE A 3 99.15 32.47 50.90
N THR A 4 98.20 33.19 51.50
CA THR A 4 96.89 32.65 51.86
C THR A 4 95.87 33.48 51.09
N ASN A 5 95.28 32.88 50.05
CA ASN A 5 94.35 33.54 49.15
C ASN A 5 93.20 34.22 49.93
N ASN A 6 92.85 35.44 49.53
CA ASN A 6 91.73 36.20 50.04
C ASN A 6 90.52 35.98 49.14
N ALA A 7 89.39 35.57 49.73
CA ALA A 7 88.18 35.38 48.95
C ALA A 7 87.59 36.73 48.50
N PRO A 8 86.94 36.80 47.32
CA PRO A 8 86.26 37.99 46.84
C PRO A 8 85.22 38.52 47.83
N THR A 9 85.04 39.84 47.81
CA THR A 9 83.99 40.54 48.55
C THR A 9 83.16 41.43 47.63
N GLY A 10 81.93 41.77 48.03
CA GLY A 10 80.98 42.49 47.18
C GLY A 10 79.91 41.57 46.58
N ALA A 11 79.23 42.05 45.54
CA ALA A 11 78.20 41.29 44.82
C ALA A 11 78.13 41.69 43.34
N VAL A 12 77.66 40.76 42.51
CA VAL A 12 77.30 41.03 41.11
C VAL A 12 75.82 41.42 41.06
N ALA A 13 75.54 42.65 40.64
CA ALA A 13 74.17 43.11 40.43
C ALA A 13 73.77 42.94 38.96
N LEU A 14 72.47 42.77 38.70
CA LEU A 14 71.91 42.78 37.36
C LEU A 14 71.20 44.11 37.14
N ASN A 15 71.64 44.87 36.14
CA ASN A 15 71.04 46.13 35.72
C ASN A 15 70.28 45.92 34.40
N GLY A 16 69.07 46.48 34.28
CA GLY A 16 68.19 46.33 33.12
C GLY A 16 66.75 46.01 33.55
N THR A 17 65.84 45.88 32.58
CA THR A 17 64.46 45.43 32.83
C THR A 17 64.39 43.93 32.54
N PRO A 18 63.93 43.08 33.47
CA PRO A 18 63.80 41.64 33.23
C PRO A 18 62.51 41.34 32.46
N SER A 19 62.49 41.65 31.17
CA SER A 19 61.43 41.28 30.24
C SER A 19 62.01 40.90 28.88
N GLN A 20 61.27 40.09 28.11
CA GLN A 20 61.61 39.69 26.75
C GLN A 20 62.05 40.88 25.87
N GLY A 21 63.06 40.65 25.03
CA GLY A 21 63.65 41.66 24.14
C GLY A 21 64.42 42.78 24.84
N GLN A 22 64.62 42.72 26.16
CA GLN A 22 65.46 43.67 26.91
C GLN A 22 66.83 43.09 27.25
N THR A 23 67.82 43.96 27.43
CA THR A 23 69.18 43.56 27.82
C THR A 23 69.37 43.67 29.34
N LEU A 24 69.92 42.63 29.95
CA LEU A 24 70.49 42.67 31.30
C LEU A 24 72.01 42.82 31.21
N THR A 25 72.60 43.64 32.08
CA THR A 25 74.05 43.87 32.19
C THR A 25 74.53 43.52 33.58
N ALA A 26 75.64 42.78 33.67
CA ALA A 26 76.30 42.42 34.91
C ALA A 26 77.13 43.60 35.44
N ASP A 27 76.74 44.15 36.60
CA ASP A 27 77.48 45.20 37.30
C ASP A 27 78.35 44.58 38.38
N THR A 28 79.66 44.59 38.10
CA THR A 28 80.72 44.06 38.98
C THR A 28 81.45 45.16 39.75
N SER A 29 81.00 46.42 39.66
CA SER A 29 81.72 47.58 40.24
C SER A 29 81.82 47.56 41.77
N SER A 30 81.01 46.74 42.45
CA SER A 30 81.07 46.51 43.89
C SER A 30 82.00 45.36 44.31
N VAL A 31 82.48 44.55 43.36
CA VAL A 31 83.36 43.41 43.62
C VAL A 31 84.77 43.92 43.90
N ALA A 32 85.35 43.45 45.00
CA ALA A 32 86.68 43.82 45.45
C ALA A 32 87.42 42.61 46.02
N ASP A 33 88.68 42.48 45.60
CA ASP A 33 89.62 41.47 46.08
C ASP A 33 90.83 42.16 46.72
N ALA A 34 91.31 41.62 47.84
CA ALA A 34 92.51 42.10 48.51
C ALA A 34 93.79 41.61 47.82
N ASP A 35 93.72 40.49 47.09
CA ASP A 35 94.83 39.91 46.32
C ASP A 35 94.87 40.42 44.85
N GLY A 36 93.97 41.34 44.49
CA GLY A 36 93.91 42.03 43.19
C GLY A 36 92.94 41.38 42.20
N ILE A 37 92.45 42.15 41.22
CA ILE A 37 91.55 41.66 40.16
C ILE A 37 92.23 41.89 38.81
N ASN A 38 92.64 40.80 38.15
CA ASN A 38 93.26 40.90 36.83
C ASN A 38 92.19 41.16 35.75
N ALA A 39 92.07 42.42 35.34
CA ALA A 39 91.11 42.89 34.34
C ALA A 39 91.28 42.28 32.93
N GLN A 40 92.31 41.44 32.67
CA GLN A 40 92.47 40.69 31.42
C GLN A 40 91.94 39.25 31.50
N THR A 41 91.45 38.82 32.66
CA THR A 41 90.94 37.44 32.89
C THR A 41 89.46 37.39 33.25
N LEU A 42 88.75 38.53 33.12
CA LEU A 42 87.32 38.62 33.39
C LEU A 42 86.53 37.75 32.41
N ALA A 43 85.63 36.93 32.93
CA ALA A 43 84.71 36.12 32.15
C ALA A 43 83.31 36.14 32.78
N PHE A 44 82.29 36.08 31.93
CA PHE A 44 80.89 35.97 32.34
C PHE A 44 80.32 34.65 31.81
N GLN A 45 79.26 34.15 32.45
CA GLN A 45 78.45 33.06 31.92
C GLN A 45 77.01 33.26 32.43
N TRP A 46 76.08 33.55 31.54
CA TRP A 46 74.67 33.64 31.88
C TRP A 46 74.05 32.26 32.02
N GLN A 47 73.11 32.13 32.94
CA GLN A 47 72.43 30.87 33.25
C GLN A 47 70.92 31.07 33.29
N ARG A 48 70.18 30.13 32.71
CA ARG A 48 68.71 30.04 32.73
C ARG A 48 68.31 28.83 33.56
N ASN A 49 67.46 29.02 34.57
CA ASN A 49 67.08 27.99 35.55
C ASN A 49 68.29 27.25 36.16
N GLY A 50 69.44 27.93 36.20
CA GLY A 50 70.71 27.42 36.72
C GLY A 50 71.56 26.55 35.78
N ALA A 51 71.19 26.40 34.51
CA ALA A 51 72.04 25.81 33.47
C ALA A 51 72.67 26.90 32.58
N ASP A 52 73.89 26.66 32.07
CA ASP A 52 74.61 27.63 31.23
C ASP A 52 73.90 27.88 29.89
N ILE A 53 73.70 29.15 29.56
CA ILE A 53 73.19 29.57 28.25
C ILE A 53 74.38 29.59 27.27
N VAL A 54 74.35 28.70 26.28
CA VAL A 54 75.45 28.52 25.32
C VAL A 54 75.70 29.81 24.53
N GLY A 55 76.92 30.33 24.59
CA GLY A 55 77.32 31.55 23.88
C GLY A 55 76.92 32.87 24.55
N ALA A 56 76.40 32.83 25.78
CA ALA A 56 76.15 34.02 26.60
C ALA A 56 77.30 34.19 27.63
N ASP A 57 78.50 34.51 27.13
CA ASP A 57 79.74 34.70 27.89
C ASP A 57 80.19 36.17 28.03
N GLU A 58 79.37 37.10 27.51
CA GLU A 58 79.58 38.54 27.57
C GLU A 58 78.99 39.20 28.83
N ALA A 59 79.46 40.41 29.15
CA ALA A 59 79.00 41.19 30.31
C ALA A 59 77.52 41.64 30.23
N SER A 60 76.86 41.43 29.08
CA SER A 60 75.44 41.74 28.86
C SER A 60 74.76 40.63 28.06
N TYR A 61 73.49 40.39 28.33
CA TYR A 61 72.68 39.37 27.66
C TYR A 61 71.30 39.93 27.29
N GLU A 62 70.89 39.71 26.03
CA GLU A 62 69.57 40.07 25.53
C GLU A 62 68.61 38.90 25.79
N LEU A 63 67.48 39.20 26.44
CA LEU A 63 66.50 38.22 26.87
C LEU A 63 65.64 37.76 25.69
N THR A 64 65.59 36.46 25.47
CA THR A 64 64.84 35.82 24.39
C THR A 64 63.50 35.27 24.88
N GLN A 65 62.61 34.88 23.97
CA GLN A 65 61.34 34.24 24.36
C GLN A 65 61.55 32.98 25.21
N ALA A 66 62.63 32.24 24.94
CA ALA A 66 62.97 31.06 25.73
C ALA A 66 63.48 31.36 27.16
N ASP A 67 63.67 32.64 27.53
CA ASP A 67 63.96 33.10 28.90
C ASP A 67 62.70 33.47 29.71
N VAL A 68 61.54 33.64 29.06
CA VAL A 68 60.30 34.07 29.73
C VAL A 68 59.89 33.06 30.80
N GLY A 69 59.48 33.57 31.96
CA GLY A 69 59.14 32.78 33.14
C GLY A 69 60.32 32.10 33.84
N ALA A 70 61.51 32.04 33.21
CA ALA A 70 62.69 31.40 33.77
C ALA A 70 63.46 32.32 34.73
N ASP A 71 64.17 31.71 35.68
CA ASP A 71 65.12 32.39 36.56
C ASP A 71 66.47 32.58 35.84
N VAL A 72 66.77 33.82 35.44
CA VAL A 72 68.03 34.19 34.77
C VAL A 72 69.02 34.80 35.76
N ARG A 73 70.29 34.41 35.68
CA ARG A 73 71.41 34.95 36.48
C ARG A 73 72.73 34.95 35.71
N VAL A 74 73.77 35.57 36.24
CA VAL A 74 75.13 35.51 35.68
C VAL A 74 76.15 35.01 36.71
N ILE A 75 77.12 34.21 36.25
CA ILE A 75 78.35 33.92 36.97
C ILE A 75 79.45 34.84 36.41
N PHE A 76 80.08 35.62 37.28
CA PHE A 76 81.27 36.41 36.98
C PHE A 76 82.49 35.70 37.57
N SER A 77 83.56 35.57 36.80
CA SER A 77 84.82 34.96 37.24
C SER A 77 86.05 35.72 36.74
N TYR A 78 87.15 35.57 37.47
CA TYR A 78 88.45 36.17 37.14
C TYR A 78 89.59 35.38 37.78
N THR A 79 90.84 35.72 37.43
CA THR A 79 92.04 35.32 38.16
C THR A 79 92.60 36.51 38.94
N ASP A 80 92.99 36.33 40.19
CA ASP A 80 93.64 37.38 40.99
C ASP A 80 95.05 37.73 40.46
N ASP A 81 95.72 38.72 41.08
CA ASP A 81 97.10 39.07 40.69
C ASP A 81 98.16 38.07 41.25
N GLN A 82 97.75 37.02 41.98
CA GLN A 82 98.60 35.95 42.53
C GLN A 82 98.45 34.59 41.79
N GLY A 83 97.49 34.46 40.88
CA GLY A 83 97.18 33.27 40.09
C GLY A 83 96.02 32.38 40.58
N THR A 84 95.20 32.82 41.53
CA THR A 84 94.01 32.07 42.00
C THR A 84 92.77 32.42 41.16
N GLY A 85 91.99 31.41 40.76
CA GLY A 85 90.72 31.62 40.05
C GLY A 85 89.55 31.76 41.03
N GLU A 86 88.78 32.83 40.90
CA GLU A 86 87.68 33.22 41.77
C GLU A 86 86.38 33.45 40.98
N SER A 87 85.22 33.29 41.62
CA SER A 87 83.93 33.53 40.99
C SER A 87 82.84 33.98 41.96
N LEU A 88 81.89 34.78 41.47
CA LEU A 88 80.68 35.21 42.17
C LEU A 88 79.46 35.00 41.26
N THR A 89 78.33 34.64 41.85
CA THR A 89 77.05 34.47 41.14
C THR A 89 76.10 35.58 41.55
N SER A 90 75.36 36.16 40.60
CA SER A 90 74.31 37.13 40.90
C SER A 90 73.09 36.46 41.53
N ASN A 91 72.18 37.26 42.10
CA ASN A 91 70.81 36.82 42.32
C ASN A 91 70.12 36.49 40.97
N THR A 92 69.06 35.68 41.02
CA THR A 92 68.19 35.45 39.86
C THR A 92 67.18 36.58 39.68
N VAL A 93 66.75 36.78 38.44
CA VAL A 93 65.56 37.55 38.07
C VAL A 93 64.66 36.69 37.19
N SER A 94 63.36 36.71 37.47
CA SER A 94 62.35 36.07 36.61
C SER A 94 61.94 37.03 35.49
N ILE A 95 61.83 36.52 34.26
CA ILE A 95 61.63 37.34 33.07
C ILE A 95 60.14 37.42 32.70
N ALA A 96 59.64 38.65 32.53
CA ALA A 96 58.28 38.92 32.09
C ALA A 96 58.12 38.78 30.57
N ASN A 97 56.95 38.30 30.14
CA ASN A 97 56.56 38.19 28.73
C ASN A 97 56.32 39.57 28.09
N VAL A 98 56.45 39.65 26.77
CA VAL A 98 56.00 40.78 25.95
C VAL A 98 55.26 40.24 24.73
N ASP A 99 53.93 40.30 24.83
CA ASP A 99 52.90 40.03 23.81
C ASP A 99 53.41 40.09 22.35
N ASP A 100 53.59 38.92 21.74
CA ASP A 100 54.00 38.73 20.34
C ASP A 100 52.76 38.52 19.44
N PRO A 101 52.59 39.25 18.33
CA PRO A 101 51.37 39.18 17.52
C PRO A 101 51.27 37.90 16.69
N ALA A 102 50.03 37.40 16.54
CA ALA A 102 49.69 36.26 15.71
C ALA A 102 50.28 36.30 14.30
N GLN A 103 50.81 35.17 13.83
CA GLN A 103 51.33 34.99 12.47
C GLN A 103 50.52 33.95 11.69
N GLY A 104 50.48 34.12 10.36
CA GLY A 104 49.72 33.25 9.47
C GLY A 104 48.25 33.62 9.35
N GLN A 105 47.45 32.71 8.77
CA GLN A 105 46.02 32.91 8.48
C GLN A 105 45.29 31.56 8.50
N PRO A 106 43.99 31.52 8.87
CA PRO A 106 43.15 30.35 8.64
C PRO A 106 42.85 30.18 7.15
N SER A 107 42.65 28.93 6.72
CA SER A 107 42.15 28.58 5.38
C SER A 107 40.67 28.16 5.43
N ILE A 108 39.99 28.27 4.28
CA ILE A 108 38.62 27.78 4.10
C ILE A 108 38.66 26.62 3.12
N SER A 109 38.02 25.50 3.49
CA SER A 109 37.70 24.37 2.62
C SER A 109 36.19 24.24 2.41
N GLY A 110 35.77 23.43 1.43
CA GLY A 110 34.37 23.27 1.01
C GLY A 110 34.07 23.90 -0.36
N THR A 111 32.90 23.58 -0.90
CA THR A 111 32.42 24.03 -2.22
C THR A 111 31.62 25.33 -2.11
N LEU A 112 31.86 26.27 -3.03
CA LEU A 112 31.28 27.62 -2.99
C LEU A 112 29.91 27.68 -3.68
N ARG A 113 28.98 26.87 -3.19
CA ARG A 113 27.61 26.69 -3.71
C ARG A 113 26.60 26.81 -2.58
N VAL A 114 25.43 27.39 -2.83
CA VAL A 114 24.33 27.44 -1.84
C VAL A 114 24.01 26.03 -1.32
N GLY A 115 23.72 25.92 -0.02
CA GLY A 115 23.45 24.66 0.67
C GLY A 115 24.70 23.91 1.15
N GLN A 116 25.88 24.19 0.58
CA GLN A 116 27.13 23.53 0.96
C GLN A 116 27.76 24.16 2.20
N THR A 117 28.49 23.34 2.97
CA THR A 117 29.16 23.78 4.20
C THR A 117 30.63 24.07 3.94
N LEU A 118 31.06 25.28 4.30
CA LEU A 118 32.46 25.68 4.35
C LEU A 118 33.03 25.36 5.73
N GLN A 119 34.31 25.00 5.81
CA GLN A 119 35.00 24.68 7.06
C GLN A 119 36.29 25.49 7.21
N ALA A 120 36.54 25.99 8.43
CA ALA A 120 37.70 26.80 8.77
C ALA A 120 38.83 25.96 9.35
N ASP A 121 39.97 25.92 8.67
CA ASP A 121 41.20 25.29 9.15
C ASP A 121 42.14 26.34 9.76
N ILE A 122 42.48 26.16 11.03
CA ILE A 122 43.33 27.05 11.83
C ILE A 122 44.81 26.64 11.87
N ASN A 123 45.20 25.50 11.28
CA ASN A 123 46.58 25.00 11.31
C ASN A 123 47.60 25.94 10.64
N GLY A 124 47.12 26.91 9.84
CA GLY A 124 47.93 27.98 9.25
C GLY A 124 48.24 29.16 10.19
N ILE A 125 47.76 29.14 11.44
CA ILE A 125 48.00 30.17 12.46
C ILE A 125 49.09 29.69 13.43
N SER A 126 50.02 30.58 13.79
CA SER A 126 51.08 30.31 14.77
C SER A 126 51.38 31.54 15.62
N ASP A 127 51.75 31.29 16.88
CA ASP A 127 52.08 32.33 17.86
C ASP A 127 53.40 31.99 18.58
N ALA A 128 54.19 33.01 18.93
CA ALA A 128 55.45 32.85 19.67
C ALA A 128 55.25 32.73 21.18
N ASP A 129 54.15 33.28 21.70
CA ASP A 129 53.65 33.09 23.06
C ASP A 129 52.88 31.76 23.21
N GLY A 130 52.50 31.18 22.07
CA GLY A 130 51.82 29.89 21.96
C GLY A 130 50.32 30.02 22.14
N ILE A 131 49.57 29.09 21.54
CA ILE A 131 48.12 29.18 21.40
C ILE A 131 47.44 28.24 22.41
N ASP A 132 46.40 28.70 23.12
CA ASP A 132 45.46 27.78 23.79
C ASP A 132 44.47 27.21 22.73
N PRO A 133 44.59 25.92 22.35
CA PRO A 133 43.74 25.34 21.31
C PRO A 133 42.25 25.25 21.72
N GLN A 134 41.92 25.42 23.00
CA GLN A 134 40.52 25.42 23.49
C GLN A 134 39.87 26.81 23.46
N SER A 135 40.63 27.85 23.13
CA SER A 135 40.17 29.26 23.18
C SER A 135 39.61 29.79 21.84
N PHE A 136 39.64 28.99 20.78
CA PHE A 136 39.24 29.43 19.44
C PHE A 136 37.75 29.77 19.35
N THR A 137 37.49 30.89 18.71
CA THR A 137 36.17 31.39 18.33
C THR A 137 36.19 31.86 16.89
N TYR A 138 35.06 31.75 16.19
CA TYR A 138 34.96 32.06 14.77
C TYR A 138 33.93 33.15 14.53
N GLN A 139 34.10 33.88 13.43
CA GLN A 139 33.08 34.76 12.85
C GLN A 139 33.22 34.74 11.33
N TRP A 140 32.19 34.25 10.64
CA TRP A 140 32.14 34.28 9.17
C TRP A 140 31.64 35.64 8.66
N LEU A 141 32.13 36.05 7.49
CA LEU A 141 31.82 37.34 6.88
C LEU A 141 31.48 37.18 5.39
N ARG A 142 30.50 37.95 4.94
CA ARG A 142 30.08 38.09 3.53
C ARG A 142 30.53 39.45 3.02
N ASP A 143 31.35 39.48 1.98
CA ASP A 143 31.99 40.71 1.46
C ASP A 143 32.66 41.57 2.55
N GLY A 144 33.22 40.91 3.57
CA GLY A 144 33.85 41.56 4.74
C GLY A 144 32.88 42.10 5.80
N VAL A 145 31.58 41.81 5.72
CA VAL A 145 30.57 42.13 6.75
C VAL A 145 30.21 40.87 7.54
N ALA A 146 30.29 40.94 8.87
CA ALA A 146 29.98 39.80 9.75
C ALA A 146 28.55 39.27 9.56
N ILE A 147 28.43 37.95 9.40
CA ILE A 147 27.16 37.23 9.26
C ILE A 147 26.63 36.91 10.68
N PRO A 148 25.47 37.45 11.10
CA PRO A 148 24.98 37.28 12.46
C PRO A 148 24.75 35.81 12.83
N GLY A 149 25.36 35.35 13.93
CA GLY A 149 25.22 33.98 14.43
C GLY A 149 26.14 32.94 13.77
N ALA A 150 26.85 33.30 12.70
CA ALA A 150 27.82 32.41 12.05
C ALA A 150 29.15 32.38 12.83
N THR A 151 29.16 31.70 13.98
CA THR A 151 30.29 31.68 14.92
C THR A 151 30.88 30.29 15.17
N GLN A 152 30.50 29.29 14.37
CA GLN A 152 31.04 27.93 14.43
C GLN A 152 32.29 27.79 13.53
N SER A 153 33.02 26.69 13.70
CA SER A 153 34.14 26.28 12.84
C SER A 153 33.74 26.03 11.38
N ASP A 154 32.44 25.94 11.12
CA ASP A 154 31.82 25.73 9.83
C ASP A 154 30.72 26.77 9.56
N TYR A 155 30.33 26.90 8.29
CA TYR A 155 29.25 27.76 7.83
C TYR A 155 28.57 27.20 6.58
N GLN A 156 27.26 26.94 6.67
CA GLN A 156 26.45 26.56 5.52
C GLN A 156 26.09 27.79 4.68
N LEU A 157 26.40 27.75 3.39
CA LEU A 157 26.13 28.82 2.44
C LEU A 157 24.63 28.96 2.18
N THR A 158 24.14 30.19 2.22
CA THR A 158 22.72 30.53 2.00
C THR A 158 22.53 31.22 0.65
N ILE A 159 21.28 31.31 0.17
CA ILE A 159 20.95 32.07 -1.05
C ILE A 159 21.38 33.55 -0.95
N ALA A 160 21.52 34.10 0.26
CA ALA A 160 21.97 35.47 0.50
C ALA A 160 23.50 35.64 0.35
N ASP A 161 24.26 34.55 0.19
CA ASP A 161 25.70 34.54 -0.09
C ASP A 161 26.04 34.55 -1.59
N VAL A 162 25.07 34.26 -2.49
CA VAL A 162 25.30 34.19 -3.95
C VAL A 162 25.91 35.47 -4.49
N GLY A 163 26.99 35.33 -5.26
CA GLY A 163 27.76 36.43 -5.84
C GLY A 163 28.71 37.15 -4.88
N ALA A 164 28.64 36.88 -3.57
CA ALA A 164 29.54 37.45 -2.57
C ALA A 164 30.77 36.57 -2.33
N ALA A 165 31.86 37.18 -1.86
CA ALA A 165 33.03 36.45 -1.36
C ALA A 165 32.92 36.21 0.15
N ILE A 166 33.35 35.04 0.61
CA ILE A 166 33.31 34.64 2.02
C ILE A 166 34.71 34.73 2.65
N THR A 167 34.76 35.14 3.90
CA THR A 167 35.95 35.05 4.78
C THR A 167 35.56 34.56 6.17
N VAL A 168 36.54 34.06 6.92
CA VAL A 168 36.38 33.72 8.34
C VAL A 168 37.46 34.40 9.17
N THR A 169 37.07 35.04 10.27
CA THR A 169 37.98 35.52 11.30
C THR A 169 37.99 34.51 12.44
N ALA A 170 39.15 33.92 12.70
CA ALA A 170 39.41 33.09 13.87
C ALA A 170 40.09 33.93 14.96
N SER A 171 39.58 33.90 16.18
CA SER A 171 40.12 34.62 17.35
C SER A 171 40.40 33.65 18.49
N TYR A 172 41.50 33.86 19.21
CA TYR A 172 41.96 32.96 20.28
C TYR A 172 42.59 33.74 21.44
N THR A 173 42.91 33.04 22.51
CA THR A 173 43.75 33.51 23.62
C THR A 173 45.06 32.75 23.59
N ASP A 174 46.18 33.45 23.73
CA ASP A 174 47.51 32.83 23.81
C ASP A 174 47.71 32.12 25.18
N LEU A 175 48.87 31.52 25.41
CA LEU A 175 49.19 30.86 26.68
C LEU A 175 49.54 31.84 27.81
N PHE A 176 49.68 33.15 27.56
CA PHE A 176 49.97 34.18 28.56
C PHE A 176 48.80 35.14 28.88
N GLY A 177 47.66 35.04 28.18
CA GLY A 177 46.40 35.73 28.45
C GLY A 177 46.07 36.94 27.55
N ALA A 178 46.81 37.16 26.48
CA ALA A 178 46.51 38.10 25.39
C ALA A 178 45.41 37.54 24.45
N GLN A 179 44.82 38.42 23.63
CA GLN A 179 43.72 38.07 22.72
C GLN A 179 44.04 38.48 21.29
N ASP A 180 44.11 37.48 20.43
CA ASP A 180 44.57 37.61 19.05
C ASP A 180 43.54 37.12 18.04
N SER A 181 43.71 37.54 16.78
CA SER A 181 42.84 37.09 15.70
C SER A 181 43.52 37.15 14.33
N ALA A 182 43.16 36.20 13.47
CA ALA A 182 43.58 36.15 12.07
C ALA A 182 42.36 35.94 11.17
N THR A 183 42.36 36.55 9.98
CA THR A 183 41.28 36.42 8.99
C THR A 183 41.80 35.73 7.74
N SER A 184 41.00 34.83 7.17
CA SER A 184 41.33 34.09 5.96
C SER A 184 41.48 35.00 4.73
N ALA A 185 42.08 34.47 3.67
CA ALA A 185 41.86 34.99 2.34
C ALA A 185 40.37 34.92 1.96
N ALA A 186 39.93 35.83 1.09
CA ALA A 186 38.57 35.82 0.53
C ALA A 186 38.44 34.73 -0.53
N THR A 187 37.32 34.01 -0.50
CA THR A 187 36.97 33.00 -1.51
C THR A 187 36.66 33.65 -2.86
N THR A 188 36.53 32.84 -3.93
CA THR A 188 35.77 33.28 -5.10
C THR A 188 34.29 33.47 -4.75
N ALA A 189 33.54 34.14 -5.63
CA ALA A 189 32.12 34.37 -5.43
C ALA A 189 31.33 33.05 -5.35
N VAL A 190 30.32 32.99 -4.47
CA VAL A 190 29.42 31.83 -4.33
C VAL A 190 28.50 31.73 -5.56
N ILE A 191 28.35 30.51 -6.09
CA ILE A 191 27.55 30.21 -7.28
C ILE A 191 26.08 29.97 -6.89
N GLY A 192 25.16 30.41 -7.75
CA GLY A 192 23.72 30.15 -7.69
C GLY A 192 23.20 29.71 -9.07
N ASN A 193 21.89 29.44 -9.18
CA ASN A 193 21.30 28.69 -10.31
C ASN A 193 21.67 29.23 -11.69
N ALA A 194 22.09 28.31 -12.55
CA ALA A 194 22.19 28.46 -13.99
C ALA A 194 20.90 27.96 -14.67
N THR A 195 20.98 27.72 -15.98
CA THR A 195 19.95 27.11 -16.83
C THR A 195 20.65 26.28 -17.90
N PRO A 196 20.02 25.24 -18.49
CA PRO A 196 20.70 24.29 -19.34
C PRO A 196 21.20 24.94 -20.63
N THR A 197 22.28 24.40 -21.19
CA THR A 197 22.68 24.64 -22.58
C THR A 197 22.81 23.33 -23.34
N GLY A 198 22.51 23.35 -24.64
CA GLY A 198 22.44 22.13 -25.46
C GLY A 198 21.05 21.49 -25.50
N GLN A 199 20.97 20.32 -26.13
CA GLN A 199 19.73 19.52 -26.27
C GLN A 199 20.07 18.06 -26.60
N PRO A 200 19.17 17.09 -26.34
CA PRO A 200 19.35 15.71 -26.77
C PRO A 200 19.36 15.59 -28.30
N VAL A 201 20.15 14.66 -28.84
CA VAL A 201 20.28 14.42 -30.28
C VAL A 201 19.84 13.01 -30.62
N ILE A 202 18.80 12.88 -31.46
CA ILE A 202 18.30 11.59 -31.95
C ILE A 202 19.07 11.19 -33.22
N SER A 203 19.41 9.91 -33.35
CA SER A 203 20.04 9.30 -34.53
C SER A 203 19.39 7.96 -34.87
N GLY A 204 19.55 7.51 -36.13
CA GLY A 204 18.91 6.30 -36.66
C GLY A 204 18.08 6.57 -37.92
N VAL A 205 17.28 5.60 -38.35
CA VAL A 205 16.37 5.71 -39.49
C VAL A 205 14.93 5.72 -38.96
N SER A 206 14.14 6.75 -39.29
CA SER A 206 12.73 6.83 -38.92
C SER A 206 11.87 5.95 -39.84
N ALA A 207 11.94 4.64 -39.65
CA ALA A 207 11.09 3.65 -40.32
C ALA A 207 10.73 2.53 -39.35
N GLU A 208 9.59 1.88 -39.59
CA GLU A 208 9.13 0.76 -38.79
C GLU A 208 10.17 -0.38 -38.69
N GLY A 209 10.20 -1.03 -37.53
CA GLY A 209 11.17 -2.07 -37.18
C GLY A 209 12.60 -1.57 -36.93
N GLN A 210 12.89 -0.28 -37.15
CA GLN A 210 14.22 0.30 -36.90
C GLN A 210 14.35 0.85 -35.48
N THR A 211 15.57 0.88 -34.96
CA THR A 211 15.90 1.48 -33.67
C THR A 211 16.45 2.90 -33.84
N LEU A 212 15.94 3.83 -33.04
CA LEU A 212 16.52 5.16 -32.83
C LEU A 212 17.38 5.15 -31.56
N LEU A 213 18.45 5.93 -31.54
CA LEU A 213 19.33 6.14 -30.39
C LEU A 213 19.34 7.63 -30.02
N VAL A 214 19.34 7.94 -28.72
CA VAL A 214 19.49 9.33 -28.23
C VAL A 214 20.85 9.54 -27.56
N SER A 215 21.48 10.69 -27.85
CA SER A 215 22.70 11.14 -27.18
C SER A 215 22.42 12.42 -26.38
N THR A 216 22.77 12.39 -25.09
CA THR A 216 22.67 13.51 -24.14
C THR A 216 23.99 14.25 -23.94
N ALA A 217 25.10 13.76 -24.50
CA ALA A 217 26.46 14.25 -24.26
C ALA A 217 26.74 15.71 -24.71
N GLY A 218 25.79 16.35 -25.39
CA GLY A 218 25.86 17.77 -25.77
C GLY A 218 25.12 18.72 -24.82
N ILE A 219 24.66 18.23 -23.66
CA ILE A 219 23.92 18.99 -22.64
C ILE A 219 24.91 19.41 -21.55
N GLU A 220 25.06 20.71 -21.33
CA GLU A 220 25.97 21.31 -20.36
C GLU A 220 25.20 22.26 -19.42
N ASP A 221 25.44 22.14 -18.12
CA ASP A 221 24.96 23.09 -17.11
C ASP A 221 26.12 23.68 -16.30
N ALA A 222 26.03 24.96 -15.96
CA ALA A 222 27.12 25.74 -15.40
C ALA A 222 27.26 25.62 -13.87
N ASP A 223 26.20 25.22 -13.17
CA ASP A 223 26.28 24.75 -11.79
C ASP A 223 26.32 23.22 -11.70
N GLY A 224 25.93 22.50 -12.76
CA GLY A 224 26.11 21.06 -12.91
C GLY A 224 25.01 20.22 -12.27
N PHE A 225 24.72 19.10 -12.94
CA PHE A 225 23.75 18.08 -12.59
C PHE A 225 24.43 16.70 -12.55
N ASP A 226 23.77 15.70 -11.95
CA ASP A 226 24.17 14.30 -12.07
C ASP A 226 23.45 13.66 -13.27
N PRO A 227 24.16 13.23 -14.33
CA PRO A 227 23.54 12.58 -15.48
C PRO A 227 22.84 11.25 -15.13
N ASN A 228 23.21 10.59 -14.04
CA ASN A 228 22.62 9.32 -13.60
C ASN A 228 21.25 9.54 -12.90
N GLN A 229 21.00 10.74 -12.39
CA GLN A 229 19.72 11.15 -11.81
C GLN A 229 18.79 11.84 -12.83
N ALA A 230 19.22 11.87 -14.10
CA ALA A 230 18.45 12.44 -15.19
C ALA A 230 17.57 11.37 -15.86
N THR A 231 16.34 11.74 -16.19
CA THR A 231 15.36 10.88 -16.85
C THR A 231 15.19 11.26 -18.31
N LEU A 232 15.16 10.26 -19.18
CA LEU A 232 14.73 10.39 -20.57
C LEU A 232 13.25 10.01 -20.69
N GLN A 233 12.57 10.60 -21.65
CA GLN A 233 11.22 10.21 -22.05
C GLN A 233 11.09 10.40 -23.56
N TRP A 234 10.93 9.30 -24.29
CA TRP A 234 10.61 9.37 -25.72
C TRP A 234 9.15 9.77 -25.94
N THR A 235 8.89 10.44 -27.05
CA THR A 235 7.58 10.98 -27.43
C THR A 235 7.28 10.69 -28.90
N ALA A 236 6.04 10.33 -29.21
CA ALA A 236 5.54 10.18 -30.57
C ALA A 236 4.41 11.19 -30.81
N GLY A 237 4.53 12.01 -31.86
CA GLY A 237 3.56 13.07 -32.16
C GLY A 237 3.45 14.17 -31.08
N GLY A 238 4.40 14.23 -30.14
CA GLY A 238 4.38 15.12 -28.98
C GLY A 238 3.65 14.56 -27.75
N VAL A 239 3.35 13.25 -27.72
CA VAL A 239 2.80 12.52 -26.57
C VAL A 239 3.85 11.54 -26.05
N ASP A 240 3.99 11.40 -24.73
CA ASP A 240 4.93 10.46 -24.10
C ASP A 240 4.59 9.00 -24.49
N ILE A 241 5.62 8.24 -24.89
CA ILE A 241 5.52 6.80 -25.15
C ILE A 241 5.73 6.07 -23.81
N ALA A 242 4.72 5.33 -23.35
CA ALA A 242 4.77 4.70 -22.02
C ALA A 242 5.95 3.72 -21.90
N GLY A 243 6.71 3.80 -20.80
CA GLY A 243 7.87 2.95 -20.55
C GLY A 243 9.12 3.27 -21.39
N ALA A 244 9.05 4.18 -22.37
CA ALA A 244 10.20 4.52 -23.19
C ALA A 244 11.13 5.54 -22.49
N THR A 245 11.89 5.03 -21.53
CA THR A 245 12.86 5.77 -20.69
C THR A 245 14.33 5.47 -21.03
N GLY A 246 14.62 4.43 -21.81
CA GLY A 246 15.98 4.02 -22.17
C GLY A 246 16.68 4.91 -23.21
N SER A 247 17.96 4.62 -23.45
CA SER A 247 18.81 5.31 -24.43
C SER A 247 18.46 5.02 -25.91
N SER A 248 17.56 4.08 -26.15
CA SER A 248 17.07 3.68 -27.48
C SER A 248 15.55 3.54 -27.54
N LEU A 249 15.00 3.53 -28.76
CA LEU A 249 13.58 3.27 -29.03
C LEU A 249 13.44 2.47 -30.33
N GLN A 250 12.85 1.28 -30.26
CA GLN A 250 12.41 0.55 -31.46
C GLN A 250 11.10 1.16 -31.99
N LEU A 251 11.01 1.33 -33.31
CA LEU A 251 9.84 1.90 -33.96
C LEU A 251 8.83 0.80 -34.33
N LEU A 252 7.67 0.82 -33.69
CA LEU A 252 6.56 -0.10 -33.94
C LEU A 252 5.53 0.52 -34.90
N GLN A 253 4.57 -0.28 -35.37
CA GLN A 253 3.52 0.16 -36.29
C GLN A 253 2.72 1.36 -35.77
N GLU A 254 2.45 1.42 -34.46
CA GLU A 254 1.75 2.55 -33.83
C GLU A 254 2.50 3.89 -33.91
N HIS A 255 3.81 3.86 -34.19
CA HIS A 255 4.63 5.06 -34.40
C HIS A 255 4.59 5.56 -35.86
N VAL A 256 4.07 4.78 -36.82
CA VAL A 256 4.08 5.16 -38.24
C VAL A 256 3.30 6.46 -38.49
N GLY A 257 3.89 7.33 -39.31
CA GLY A 257 3.36 8.66 -39.60
C GLY A 257 3.58 9.71 -38.49
N LEU A 258 3.97 9.30 -37.27
CA LEU A 258 4.30 10.21 -36.17
C LEU A 258 5.77 10.66 -36.26
N GLN A 259 6.06 11.85 -35.72
CA GLN A 259 7.43 12.32 -35.51
C GLN A 259 7.86 11.96 -34.09
N ILE A 260 9.11 11.52 -33.93
CA ILE A 260 9.67 11.13 -32.64
C ILE A 260 10.48 12.29 -32.06
N GLY A 261 10.37 12.49 -30.75
CA GLY A 261 11.17 13.46 -29.98
C GLY A 261 11.55 12.90 -28.61
N VAL A 262 12.53 13.48 -27.94
CA VAL A 262 12.93 13.11 -26.58
C VAL A 262 12.89 14.32 -25.66
N THR A 263 12.35 14.13 -24.46
CA THR A 263 12.52 15.06 -23.33
C THR A 263 13.55 14.47 -22.38
N TYR A 264 14.56 15.27 -22.00
CA TYR A 264 15.53 14.95 -20.96
C TYR A 264 15.29 15.89 -19.78
N ARG A 265 15.12 15.32 -18.58
CA ARG A 265 14.82 16.05 -17.34
C ARG A 265 15.86 15.69 -16.30
N TYR A 266 16.34 16.66 -15.54
CA TYR A 266 17.27 16.42 -14.45
C TYR A 266 17.00 17.38 -13.29
N THR A 267 17.54 17.06 -12.13
CA THR A 267 17.66 18.04 -11.04
C THR A 267 19.12 18.48 -11.00
N ASP A 268 19.37 19.78 -11.06
CA ASP A 268 20.72 20.30 -10.86
C ASP A 268 21.18 20.03 -9.41
N ALA A 269 22.48 20.14 -9.14
CA ALA A 269 22.99 19.93 -7.78
C ALA A 269 22.71 21.12 -6.83
N LEU A 270 21.82 22.07 -7.18
CA LEU A 270 21.16 23.02 -6.27
C LEU A 270 19.74 22.58 -5.87
N GLY A 271 19.20 21.51 -6.47
CA GLY A 271 17.86 21.02 -6.22
C GLY A 271 16.79 21.62 -7.14
N THR A 272 17.17 22.30 -8.23
CA THR A 272 16.22 22.83 -9.21
C THR A 272 15.97 21.81 -10.32
N ALA A 273 14.70 21.47 -10.55
CA ALA A 273 14.29 20.59 -11.63
C ALA A 273 14.26 21.34 -12.97
N GLU A 274 15.02 20.87 -13.95
CA GLU A 274 15.16 21.45 -15.29
C GLU A 274 14.90 20.41 -16.39
N GLN A 275 14.65 20.89 -17.62
CA GLN A 275 14.44 20.01 -18.77
C GLN A 275 14.82 20.65 -20.11
N VAL A 276 15.26 19.79 -21.04
CA VAL A 276 15.53 20.11 -22.45
C VAL A 276 14.90 19.09 -23.38
N THR A 277 14.60 19.47 -24.62
CA THR A 277 13.93 18.61 -25.62
C THR A 277 14.72 18.54 -26.91
N SER A 278 14.73 17.39 -27.58
CA SER A 278 15.39 17.21 -28.87
C SER A 278 14.71 17.97 -30.02
N GLU A 279 15.38 18.05 -31.17
CA GLU A 279 14.65 18.22 -32.43
C GLU A 279 13.82 16.96 -32.74
N LEU A 280 12.71 17.14 -33.47
CA LEU A 280 11.85 16.02 -33.89
C LEU A 280 12.41 15.33 -35.15
N THR A 281 12.27 14.01 -35.22
CA THR A 281 12.62 13.23 -36.43
C THR A 281 11.72 13.59 -37.61
N THR A 282 12.08 13.13 -38.82
CA THR A 282 11.09 12.89 -39.86
C THR A 282 10.01 11.92 -39.39
N ALA A 283 8.81 11.99 -39.97
CA ALA A 283 7.75 11.04 -39.67
C ALA A 283 8.22 9.60 -39.95
N VAL A 284 7.87 8.65 -39.07
CA VAL A 284 8.22 7.24 -39.22
C VAL A 284 7.57 6.69 -40.50
N ALA A 285 8.37 6.04 -41.35
CA ALA A 285 7.90 5.40 -42.58
C ALA A 285 7.43 3.96 -42.33
N ASN A 286 6.30 3.60 -42.94
CA ASN A 286 5.71 2.26 -42.93
C ASN A 286 6.59 1.21 -43.64
N VAL A 287 6.49 -0.06 -43.23
CA VAL A 287 7.05 -1.22 -43.96
C VAL A 287 5.92 -2.21 -44.28
N ASP A 288 5.62 -2.39 -45.57
CA ASP A 288 4.50 -3.21 -46.11
C ASP A 288 4.44 -4.63 -45.50
N ASP A 289 3.36 -4.91 -44.76
CA ASP A 289 3.16 -6.17 -44.01
C ASP A 289 2.38 -7.24 -44.81
N PRO A 290 2.55 -8.54 -44.50
CA PRO A 290 1.86 -9.62 -45.24
C PRO A 290 0.46 -9.93 -44.68
N THR A 291 -0.54 -9.99 -45.58
CA THR A 291 -1.91 -10.44 -45.26
C THR A 291 -1.94 -11.76 -44.47
N VAL A 292 -2.72 -11.80 -43.38
CA VAL A 292 -2.99 -13.01 -42.60
C VAL A 292 -4.45 -13.45 -42.78
N GLY A 293 -4.67 -14.76 -42.89
CA GLY A 293 -6.01 -15.38 -42.91
C GLY A 293 -6.62 -15.57 -44.31
N GLN A 294 -7.93 -15.89 -44.35
CA GLN A 294 -8.68 -16.11 -45.60
C GLN A 294 -10.19 -15.89 -45.41
N PRO A 295 -10.95 -15.55 -46.48
CA PRO A 295 -12.40 -15.40 -46.39
C PRO A 295 -13.12 -16.73 -46.15
N VAL A 296 -14.23 -16.68 -45.43
CA VAL A 296 -15.12 -17.82 -45.17
C VAL A 296 -16.44 -17.61 -45.94
N ILE A 297 -16.94 -18.65 -46.60
CA ILE A 297 -18.26 -18.60 -47.25
C ILE A 297 -19.31 -19.09 -46.26
N SER A 298 -20.33 -18.27 -46.03
CA SER A 298 -21.54 -18.63 -45.27
C SER A 298 -22.73 -18.83 -46.20
N GLY A 299 -23.69 -19.67 -45.79
CA GLY A 299 -24.86 -20.07 -46.58
C GLY A 299 -24.75 -21.50 -47.13
N ASN A 300 -25.89 -22.17 -47.31
CA ASN A 300 -25.95 -23.52 -47.86
C ASN A 300 -25.82 -23.50 -49.39
N ALA A 301 -25.12 -24.49 -49.94
CA ALA A 301 -25.02 -24.70 -51.39
C ALA A 301 -26.34 -25.29 -51.96
N SER A 302 -27.36 -24.44 -52.08
CA SER A 302 -28.67 -24.79 -52.66
C SER A 302 -29.15 -23.69 -53.61
N ASN A 303 -29.73 -24.08 -54.74
CA ASN A 303 -30.19 -23.17 -55.78
C ASN A 303 -31.25 -22.19 -55.25
N GLY A 304 -31.08 -20.90 -55.54
CA GLY A 304 -31.88 -19.81 -54.98
C GLY A 304 -31.38 -19.28 -53.63
N VAL A 305 -30.44 -19.96 -52.95
CA VAL A 305 -29.84 -19.47 -51.69
C VAL A 305 -28.73 -18.45 -51.99
N THR A 306 -28.63 -17.42 -51.15
CA THR A 306 -27.53 -16.46 -51.18
C THR A 306 -26.38 -16.94 -50.30
N LEU A 307 -25.19 -17.02 -50.89
CA LEU A 307 -23.92 -17.19 -50.18
C LEU A 307 -23.34 -15.81 -49.86
N THR A 308 -22.74 -15.67 -48.68
CA THR A 308 -22.12 -14.41 -48.22
C THR A 308 -20.65 -14.65 -47.85
N ALA A 309 -19.77 -13.79 -48.36
CA ALA A 309 -18.35 -13.80 -48.05
C ALA A 309 -18.08 -13.06 -46.73
N ASP A 310 -17.71 -13.81 -45.70
CA ASP A 310 -17.22 -13.30 -44.43
C ASP A 310 -15.70 -13.07 -44.51
N ILE A 311 -15.26 -11.85 -44.22
CA ILE A 311 -13.86 -11.43 -44.24
C ILE A 311 -13.32 -11.12 -42.84
N SER A 312 -14.08 -11.38 -41.77
CA SER A 312 -13.67 -11.13 -40.38
C SER A 312 -12.42 -11.92 -39.95
N GLY A 313 -12.12 -13.03 -40.64
CA GLY A 313 -10.90 -13.82 -40.50
C GLY A 313 -9.76 -13.43 -41.46
N VAL A 314 -9.80 -12.23 -42.04
CA VAL A 314 -8.70 -11.64 -42.85
C VAL A 314 -8.21 -10.38 -42.13
N SER A 315 -6.91 -10.29 -41.87
CA SER A 315 -6.29 -9.16 -41.20
C SER A 315 -5.00 -8.74 -41.88
N ASP A 316 -4.67 -7.47 -41.73
CA ASP A 316 -3.43 -6.85 -42.16
C ASP A 316 -2.99 -5.86 -41.09
N GLN A 317 -1.70 -5.79 -40.81
CA GLN A 317 -1.12 -4.90 -39.80
C GLN A 317 -1.05 -3.44 -40.32
N ASP A 318 -1.04 -3.25 -41.64
CA ASP A 318 -1.22 -1.96 -42.32
C ASP A 318 -2.70 -1.51 -42.43
N GLY A 319 -3.61 -2.29 -41.82
CA GLY A 319 -5.05 -2.08 -41.92
C GLY A 319 -5.64 -2.56 -43.26
N ILE A 320 -6.96 -2.61 -43.36
CA ILE A 320 -7.66 -3.01 -44.59
C ILE A 320 -8.60 -1.89 -45.00
N SER A 321 -8.23 -1.15 -46.05
CA SER A 321 -8.99 0.02 -46.47
C SER A 321 -10.31 -0.39 -47.13
N THR A 322 -11.39 -0.32 -46.36
CA THR A 322 -12.75 -0.75 -46.77
C THR A 322 -13.22 -0.14 -48.10
N GLN A 323 -12.73 1.05 -48.47
CA GLN A 323 -13.07 1.75 -49.72
C GLN A 323 -12.45 1.12 -50.98
N ASN A 324 -11.37 0.34 -50.86
CA ASN A 324 -10.64 -0.27 -51.97
C ASN A 324 -10.77 -1.81 -51.97
N THR A 325 -11.80 -2.33 -51.31
CA THR A 325 -12.10 -3.77 -51.28
C THR A 325 -12.84 -4.22 -52.54
N SER A 326 -12.62 -5.47 -52.96
CA SER A 326 -13.35 -6.10 -54.05
C SER A 326 -13.49 -7.61 -53.85
N PHE A 327 -14.60 -8.15 -54.34
CA PHE A 327 -14.87 -9.58 -54.37
C PHE A 327 -14.91 -10.08 -55.81
N GLN A 328 -14.55 -11.35 -56.02
CA GLN A 328 -14.82 -12.06 -57.25
C GLN A 328 -15.19 -13.51 -56.93
N TRP A 329 -16.47 -13.85 -57.13
CA TRP A 329 -16.96 -15.21 -56.99
C TRP A 329 -16.55 -16.06 -58.20
N ALA A 330 -16.26 -17.33 -57.98
CA ALA A 330 -15.85 -18.28 -59.00
C ALA A 330 -16.58 -19.62 -58.83
N ARG A 331 -16.99 -20.20 -59.95
CA ARG A 331 -17.64 -21.51 -60.07
C ARG A 331 -16.60 -22.53 -60.53
N SER A 332 -16.34 -23.54 -59.71
CA SER A 332 -15.30 -24.56 -59.94
C SER A 332 -13.94 -23.95 -60.34
N GLY A 333 -13.56 -22.84 -59.68
CA GLY A 333 -12.32 -22.10 -59.92
C GLY A 333 -12.33 -21.14 -61.12
N VAL A 334 -13.46 -20.97 -61.83
CA VAL A 334 -13.61 -20.02 -62.94
C VAL A 334 -14.46 -18.82 -62.52
N ALA A 335 -13.92 -17.61 -62.63
CA ALA A 335 -14.61 -16.38 -62.25
C ALA A 335 -15.98 -16.23 -62.93
N ILE A 336 -17.02 -15.97 -62.14
CA ILE A 336 -18.40 -15.75 -62.59
C ILE A 336 -18.52 -14.27 -63.01
N PRO A 337 -18.78 -13.95 -64.29
CA PRO A 337 -18.74 -12.57 -64.77
C PRO A 337 -19.78 -11.67 -64.07
N GLY A 338 -19.31 -10.62 -63.41
CA GLY A 338 -20.15 -9.65 -62.70
C GLY A 338 -20.56 -10.05 -61.28
N ALA A 339 -20.18 -11.24 -60.80
CA ALA A 339 -20.37 -11.63 -59.40
C ALA A 339 -19.25 -11.04 -58.52
N THR A 340 -19.34 -9.73 -58.28
CA THR A 340 -18.32 -8.94 -57.56
C THR A 340 -18.83 -8.27 -56.27
N ALA A 341 -20.02 -8.66 -55.81
CA ALA A 341 -20.56 -8.25 -54.52
C ALA A 341 -20.10 -9.20 -53.41
N GLN A 342 -20.22 -8.77 -52.15
CA GLN A 342 -19.97 -9.64 -50.98
C GLN A 342 -20.95 -10.83 -50.92
N ASP A 343 -22.12 -10.69 -51.53
CA ASP A 343 -23.15 -11.72 -51.63
C ASP A 343 -23.26 -12.28 -53.07
N TYR A 344 -23.54 -13.58 -53.19
CA TYR A 344 -23.83 -14.25 -54.45
C TYR A 344 -25.01 -15.22 -54.31
N THR A 345 -26.11 -14.94 -55.01
CA THR A 345 -27.28 -15.84 -55.07
C THR A 345 -27.06 -16.93 -56.10
N LEU A 346 -27.14 -18.18 -55.64
CA LEU A 346 -26.98 -19.38 -56.44
C LEU A 346 -28.11 -19.51 -57.46
N THR A 347 -27.74 -19.88 -58.69
CA THR A 347 -28.64 -20.00 -59.84
C THR A 347 -28.71 -21.43 -60.36
N ASP A 348 -29.65 -21.70 -61.27
CA ASP A 348 -29.73 -22.98 -61.98
C ASP A 348 -28.40 -23.36 -62.67
N ASP A 349 -27.57 -22.38 -63.06
CA ASP A 349 -26.27 -22.60 -63.70
C ASP A 349 -25.16 -22.99 -62.70
N ASP A 350 -25.40 -22.90 -61.39
CA ASP A 350 -24.48 -23.31 -60.31
C ASP A 350 -24.73 -24.76 -59.84
N LEU A 351 -25.87 -25.37 -60.22
CA LEU A 351 -26.27 -26.72 -59.79
C LEU A 351 -25.19 -27.78 -60.05
N GLY A 352 -24.74 -28.45 -58.98
CA GLY A 352 -23.71 -29.48 -59.02
C GLY A 352 -22.26 -28.98 -59.06
N GLU A 353 -22.03 -27.67 -59.13
CA GLU A 353 -20.69 -27.05 -59.14
C GLU A 353 -20.32 -26.55 -57.73
N THR A 354 -19.03 -26.31 -57.47
CA THR A 354 -18.57 -25.71 -56.20
C THR A 354 -18.28 -24.23 -56.37
N ILE A 355 -18.35 -23.46 -55.28
CA ILE A 355 -18.18 -22.01 -55.28
C ILE A 355 -17.00 -21.60 -54.40
N THR A 356 -16.21 -20.63 -54.85
CA THR A 356 -15.14 -19.95 -54.09
C THR A 356 -15.27 -18.44 -54.25
N VAL A 357 -14.73 -17.65 -53.34
CA VAL A 357 -14.62 -16.20 -53.46
C VAL A 357 -13.17 -15.73 -53.26
N THR A 358 -12.68 -14.90 -54.17
CA THR A 358 -11.43 -14.14 -53.98
C THR A 358 -11.78 -12.77 -53.43
N PHE A 359 -11.11 -12.38 -52.35
CA PHE A 359 -11.14 -11.04 -51.76
C PHE A 359 -9.80 -10.35 -52.07
N SER A 360 -9.88 -9.08 -52.49
CA SER A 360 -8.71 -8.26 -52.79
C SER A 360 -8.91 -6.86 -52.23
N TYR A 361 -7.86 -6.27 -51.67
CA TYR A 361 -7.90 -4.95 -51.05
C TYR A 361 -6.61 -4.15 -51.29
N THR A 362 -6.66 -2.90 -50.87
CA THR A 362 -5.50 -2.03 -50.60
C THR A 362 -5.60 -1.69 -49.12
N ASP A 363 -4.51 -1.83 -48.39
CA ASP A 363 -4.37 -1.39 -46.99
C ASP A 363 -4.42 0.15 -46.89
N ASP A 364 -4.31 0.69 -45.69
CA ASP A 364 -4.41 2.13 -45.48
C ASP A 364 -3.11 2.91 -45.83
N PHE A 365 -2.01 2.21 -46.13
CA PHE A 365 -0.71 2.79 -46.52
C PHE A 365 -0.38 2.67 -48.02
N GLY A 366 -1.11 1.82 -48.76
CA GLY A 366 -1.10 1.73 -50.22
C GLY A 366 -0.53 0.44 -50.82
N GLY A 367 -0.25 -0.59 -50.02
CA GLY A 367 0.04 -1.95 -50.46
C GLY A 367 -1.18 -2.65 -51.06
N THR A 368 -1.08 -3.94 -51.38
CA THR A 368 -2.21 -4.70 -51.95
C THR A 368 -2.20 -6.17 -51.57
N GLY A 369 -3.19 -6.60 -50.79
CA GLY A 369 -3.42 -8.01 -50.43
C GLY A 369 -4.48 -8.70 -51.30
N THR A 370 -4.31 -10.02 -51.53
CA THR A 370 -5.31 -10.87 -52.19
C THR A 370 -5.37 -12.26 -51.56
N VAL A 371 -6.55 -12.69 -51.12
CA VAL A 371 -6.79 -13.99 -50.47
C VAL A 371 -8.03 -14.67 -51.05
N THR A 372 -8.10 -16.01 -51.03
CA THR A 372 -9.22 -16.77 -51.62
C THR A 372 -9.74 -17.80 -50.64
N SER A 373 -11.06 -17.93 -50.57
CA SER A 373 -11.73 -18.86 -49.66
C SER A 373 -11.49 -20.34 -49.99
N ALA A 374 -11.76 -21.21 -49.03
CA ALA A 374 -12.07 -22.61 -49.32
C ALA A 374 -13.31 -22.73 -50.25
N ALA A 375 -13.44 -23.86 -50.95
CA ALA A 375 -14.57 -24.13 -51.83
C ALA A 375 -15.76 -24.73 -51.08
N THR A 376 -16.99 -24.35 -51.48
CA THR A 376 -18.23 -24.94 -50.95
C THR A 376 -18.41 -26.40 -51.37
N ALA A 377 -19.38 -27.08 -50.75
CA ALA A 377 -20.00 -28.27 -51.34
C ALA A 377 -20.74 -27.93 -52.65
N ALA A 378 -21.12 -28.95 -53.41
CA ALA A 378 -21.81 -28.82 -54.69
C ALA A 378 -23.30 -28.44 -54.52
N VAL A 379 -23.82 -27.57 -55.40
CA VAL A 379 -25.15 -26.94 -55.25
C VAL A 379 -26.34 -27.89 -55.53
N THR A 380 -27.39 -27.85 -54.69
CA THR A 380 -28.62 -28.69 -54.77
C THR A 380 -29.93 -27.87 -54.99
N GLY A 381 -31.16 -28.37 -54.78
CA GLY A 381 -32.41 -27.61 -55.08
C GLY A 381 -33.69 -28.06 -54.32
N ASN A 382 -34.72 -27.21 -54.29
CA ASN A 382 -35.80 -27.20 -53.27
C ASN A 382 -37.17 -27.86 -53.64
N ALA A 383 -37.90 -28.40 -52.67
CA ALA A 383 -39.26 -28.96 -52.73
C ALA A 383 -40.11 -28.58 -51.48
N GLY A 384 -41.45 -28.61 -51.56
CA GLY A 384 -42.34 -28.02 -50.52
C GLY A 384 -43.23 -28.98 -49.72
N ALA A 385 -43.92 -28.42 -48.71
CA ALA A 385 -44.51 -29.15 -47.58
C ALA A 385 -45.90 -29.79 -47.78
N SER A 386 -46.26 -30.66 -46.83
CA SER A 386 -47.59 -31.28 -46.69
C SER A 386 -48.00 -31.48 -45.23
N GLY A 387 -49.31 -31.50 -44.92
CA GLY A 387 -49.81 -31.75 -43.56
C GLY A 387 -51.31 -31.48 -43.36
N THR A 388 -51.82 -31.68 -42.13
CA THR A 388 -53.23 -31.43 -41.76
C THR A 388 -53.38 -30.73 -40.41
N ILE A 389 -54.26 -29.73 -40.33
CA ILE A 389 -54.53 -28.90 -39.14
C ILE A 389 -56.03 -28.89 -38.84
N SER A 390 -56.41 -29.01 -37.57
CA SER A 390 -57.82 -28.99 -37.11
C SER A 390 -57.99 -28.25 -35.79
N VAL A 391 -59.21 -27.73 -35.54
CA VAL A 391 -59.62 -27.07 -34.30
C VAL A 391 -60.66 -27.93 -33.60
N ASN A 392 -60.45 -28.21 -32.31
CA ASN A 392 -61.30 -29.06 -31.48
C ASN A 392 -61.78 -28.29 -30.24
N GLY A 393 -63.07 -28.38 -29.90
CA GLY A 393 -63.65 -27.72 -28.73
C GLY A 393 -65.12 -27.35 -28.94
N VAL A 394 -65.73 -26.67 -27.97
CA VAL A 394 -67.10 -26.15 -28.06
C VAL A 394 -67.05 -24.64 -28.23
N ALA A 395 -67.87 -24.09 -29.14
CA ALA A 395 -68.00 -22.65 -29.33
C ALA A 395 -68.99 -22.07 -28.28
N LEU A 396 -68.51 -21.91 -27.04
CA LEU A 396 -69.23 -21.36 -25.89
C LEU A 396 -68.25 -20.47 -25.11
N GLU A 397 -68.72 -19.34 -24.60
CA GLU A 397 -67.97 -18.42 -23.76
C GLU A 397 -67.39 -19.15 -22.53
N GLY A 398 -66.13 -18.86 -22.21
CA GLY A 398 -65.37 -19.55 -21.17
C GLY A 398 -64.78 -20.91 -21.58
N GLU A 399 -65.24 -21.54 -22.67
CA GLU A 399 -64.71 -22.83 -23.12
C GLU A 399 -63.40 -22.69 -23.90
N THR A 400 -62.59 -23.76 -23.88
CA THR A 400 -61.27 -23.80 -24.54
C THR A 400 -61.32 -24.54 -25.88
N LEU A 401 -60.84 -23.88 -26.94
CA LEU A 401 -60.49 -24.49 -28.22
C LEU A 401 -59.04 -24.99 -28.20
N LEU A 402 -58.78 -26.12 -28.84
CA LEU A 402 -57.46 -26.75 -28.98
C LEU A 402 -57.10 -26.95 -30.45
N ALA A 403 -55.89 -26.58 -30.83
CA ALA A 403 -55.34 -26.89 -32.13
C ALA A 403 -54.82 -28.34 -32.16
N SER A 404 -54.86 -28.97 -33.33
CA SER A 404 -54.38 -30.34 -33.54
C SER A 404 -53.74 -30.45 -34.91
N ILE A 405 -52.41 -30.56 -34.89
CA ILE A 405 -51.51 -30.67 -36.04
C ILE A 405 -51.12 -32.13 -36.24
N SER A 406 -51.24 -32.67 -37.45
CA SER A 406 -50.80 -34.05 -37.72
C SER A 406 -50.29 -34.26 -39.14
N ASN A 407 -49.36 -35.22 -39.27
CA ASN A 407 -48.75 -35.64 -40.53
C ASN A 407 -48.06 -34.50 -41.30
N VAL A 408 -47.49 -33.51 -40.60
CA VAL A 408 -46.66 -32.48 -41.24
C VAL A 408 -45.35 -33.14 -41.67
N ALA A 409 -45.05 -33.03 -42.96
CA ALA A 409 -43.85 -33.60 -43.57
C ALA A 409 -43.41 -32.75 -44.76
N ASP A 410 -42.10 -32.50 -44.80
CA ASP A 410 -41.41 -31.75 -45.84
C ASP A 410 -40.24 -32.59 -46.36
N PRO A 411 -40.07 -32.77 -47.69
CA PRO A 411 -38.91 -33.46 -48.28
C PRO A 411 -37.55 -32.84 -47.92
N ASP A 412 -37.51 -31.53 -47.67
CA ASP A 412 -36.29 -30.72 -47.52
C ASP A 412 -35.93 -30.44 -46.06
N GLY A 413 -36.69 -31.04 -45.14
CA GLY A 413 -36.46 -30.98 -43.70
C GLY A 413 -37.54 -30.16 -43.00
N PHE A 414 -38.30 -30.85 -42.14
CA PHE A 414 -39.26 -30.24 -41.23
C PHE A 414 -38.69 -30.28 -39.80
N ASP A 415 -38.37 -29.12 -39.23
CA ASP A 415 -38.04 -28.99 -37.81
C ASP A 415 -39.28 -28.49 -37.02
N PRO A 416 -39.92 -29.33 -36.18
CA PRO A 416 -41.06 -28.89 -35.38
C PRO A 416 -40.70 -27.81 -34.34
N ASN A 417 -39.41 -27.58 -34.03
CA ASN A 417 -38.99 -26.58 -33.04
C ASN A 417 -39.00 -25.14 -33.59
N ASN A 418 -38.99 -24.95 -34.92
CA ASN A 418 -39.08 -23.63 -35.55
C ASN A 418 -40.51 -23.26 -35.99
N ALA A 419 -41.48 -24.15 -35.73
CA ALA A 419 -42.86 -23.97 -36.12
C ALA A 419 -43.66 -23.11 -35.12
N THR A 420 -44.58 -22.30 -35.64
CA THR A 420 -45.38 -21.33 -34.88
C THR A 420 -46.87 -21.49 -35.16
N LEU A 421 -47.70 -21.18 -34.15
CA LEU A 421 -49.16 -21.18 -34.23
C LEU A 421 -49.71 -19.76 -34.11
N GLN A 422 -50.85 -19.51 -34.75
CA GLN A 422 -51.60 -18.26 -34.58
C GLN A 422 -53.10 -18.50 -34.75
N TRP A 423 -53.88 -18.23 -33.69
CA TRP A 423 -55.33 -18.23 -33.71
C TRP A 423 -55.91 -16.96 -34.34
N ARG A 424 -57.08 -17.08 -34.95
CA ARG A 424 -57.69 -16.01 -35.76
C ARG A 424 -59.20 -15.95 -35.61
N ARG A 425 -59.73 -14.75 -35.38
CA ARG A 425 -61.16 -14.43 -35.30
C ARG A 425 -61.61 -13.89 -36.66
N ASP A 426 -62.60 -14.54 -37.28
CA ASP A 426 -63.12 -14.27 -38.62
C ASP A 426 -62.02 -14.12 -39.71
N GLY A 427 -60.90 -14.84 -39.52
CA GLY A 427 -59.75 -14.88 -40.42
C GLY A 427 -58.64 -13.85 -40.15
N ALA A 428 -58.80 -12.95 -39.18
CA ALA A 428 -57.77 -12.01 -38.72
C ALA A 428 -57.05 -12.52 -37.47
N ASP A 429 -55.73 -12.33 -37.39
CA ASP A 429 -54.89 -12.82 -36.29
C ASP A 429 -55.28 -12.16 -34.95
N ILE A 430 -55.54 -12.97 -33.92
CA ILE A 430 -55.86 -12.52 -32.55
C ILE A 430 -54.54 -12.22 -31.81
N PRO A 431 -54.28 -10.97 -31.37
CA PRO A 431 -53.03 -10.62 -30.71
C PRO A 431 -52.73 -11.50 -29.49
N GLY A 432 -51.52 -12.06 -29.42
CA GLY A 432 -51.07 -12.91 -28.32
C GLY A 432 -51.57 -14.37 -28.33
N ALA A 433 -52.55 -14.71 -29.17
CA ALA A 433 -53.09 -16.07 -29.23
C ALA A 433 -52.24 -16.99 -30.14
N ASN A 434 -51.05 -17.35 -29.66
CA ASN A 434 -50.02 -18.10 -30.40
C ASN A 434 -49.69 -19.49 -29.82
N THR A 435 -50.48 -19.97 -28.85
CA THR A 435 -50.30 -21.28 -28.20
C THR A 435 -51.23 -22.34 -28.79
N ASN A 436 -51.10 -23.61 -28.35
CA ASN A 436 -51.94 -24.70 -28.83
C ASN A 436 -53.41 -24.65 -28.33
N SER A 437 -53.78 -23.65 -27.54
CA SER A 437 -55.10 -23.50 -26.93
C SER A 437 -55.58 -22.04 -26.95
N TYR A 438 -56.89 -21.83 -27.07
CA TYR A 438 -57.50 -20.50 -26.97
C TYR A 438 -58.80 -20.58 -26.17
N VAL A 439 -58.90 -19.81 -25.08
CA VAL A 439 -60.14 -19.67 -24.28
C VAL A 439 -61.01 -18.61 -24.92
N LEU A 440 -62.29 -18.91 -25.11
CA LEU A 440 -63.26 -18.00 -25.71
C LEU A 440 -63.73 -16.97 -24.68
N VAL A 441 -63.64 -15.68 -25.03
CA VAL A 441 -64.06 -14.56 -24.17
C VAL A 441 -65.37 -13.94 -24.68
N GLN A 442 -65.94 -13.00 -23.91
CA GLN A 442 -67.16 -12.28 -24.30
C GLN A 442 -67.03 -11.62 -25.69
N GLU A 443 -65.86 -11.09 -26.06
CA GLU A 443 -65.64 -10.52 -27.40
C GLU A 443 -65.55 -11.56 -28.54
N ASP A 444 -65.54 -12.86 -28.25
CA ASP A 444 -65.69 -13.92 -29.26
C ASP A 444 -67.15 -14.30 -29.51
N VAL A 445 -68.10 -13.93 -28.64
CA VAL A 445 -69.51 -14.34 -28.73
C VAL A 445 -70.10 -13.92 -30.09
N GLY A 446 -70.45 -14.93 -30.90
CA GLY A 446 -70.92 -14.78 -32.28
C GLY A 446 -69.89 -14.89 -33.42
N ALA A 447 -68.57 -15.00 -33.14
CA ALA A 447 -67.51 -15.05 -34.16
C ALA A 447 -67.03 -16.47 -34.52
N VAL A 448 -66.35 -16.63 -35.67
CA VAL A 448 -65.76 -17.91 -36.13
C VAL A 448 -64.24 -17.94 -35.92
N ILE A 449 -63.72 -19.01 -35.33
CA ILE A 449 -62.29 -19.15 -34.99
C ILE A 449 -61.58 -20.15 -35.93
N THR A 450 -60.34 -19.83 -36.35
CA THR A 450 -59.42 -20.70 -37.13
C THR A 450 -57.99 -20.62 -36.60
N VAL A 451 -57.09 -21.52 -37.03
CA VAL A 451 -55.65 -21.48 -36.67
C VAL A 451 -54.73 -21.66 -37.90
N ARG A 452 -53.59 -20.96 -37.91
CA ARG A 452 -52.49 -21.09 -38.88
C ARG A 452 -51.28 -21.75 -38.20
N TYR A 453 -50.59 -22.63 -38.92
CA TYR A 453 -49.32 -23.26 -38.55
C TYR A 453 -48.25 -22.91 -39.60
N SER A 454 -47.13 -22.34 -39.18
CA SER A 454 -46.09 -21.78 -40.06
C SER A 454 -44.70 -22.24 -39.60
N PHE A 455 -43.83 -22.68 -40.51
CA PHE A 455 -42.48 -23.15 -40.17
C PHE A 455 -41.47 -22.82 -41.28
N THR A 456 -40.18 -22.99 -41.00
CA THR A 456 -39.09 -22.80 -41.98
C THR A 456 -38.44 -24.14 -42.30
N ASP A 457 -38.27 -24.47 -43.58
CA ASP A 457 -37.62 -25.72 -44.01
C ASP A 457 -36.10 -25.75 -43.72
N GLY A 458 -35.45 -26.89 -43.95
CA GLY A 458 -34.00 -27.05 -43.78
C GLY A 458 -33.13 -26.22 -44.75
N ASN A 459 -33.74 -25.57 -45.74
CA ASN A 459 -33.10 -24.71 -46.74
C ASN A 459 -33.39 -23.21 -46.52
N GLY A 460 -34.24 -22.84 -45.56
CA GLY A 460 -34.56 -21.45 -45.20
C GLY A 460 -35.90 -20.91 -45.75
N THR A 461 -36.74 -21.73 -46.38
CA THR A 461 -38.03 -21.30 -46.97
C THR A 461 -39.16 -21.37 -45.96
N VAL A 462 -40.05 -20.36 -45.91
CA VAL A 462 -41.20 -20.32 -44.98
C VAL A 462 -42.47 -20.92 -45.61
N GLU A 463 -42.99 -21.98 -44.98
CA GLU A 463 -44.15 -22.79 -45.40
C GLU A 463 -45.36 -22.58 -44.46
N ASN A 464 -46.60 -22.79 -44.94
CA ASN A 464 -47.83 -22.44 -44.19
C ASN A 464 -49.00 -23.44 -44.39
N LEU A 465 -49.66 -23.84 -43.30
CA LEU A 465 -50.87 -24.66 -43.28
C LEU A 465 -51.98 -24.00 -42.42
N ILE A 466 -53.26 -24.12 -42.79
CA ILE A 466 -54.39 -23.44 -42.14
C ILE A 466 -55.55 -24.43 -41.89
N SER A 467 -56.26 -24.29 -40.76
CA SER A 467 -57.42 -25.11 -40.40
C SER A 467 -58.75 -24.67 -41.02
N ASP A 468 -59.74 -25.56 -41.00
CA ASP A 468 -61.16 -25.20 -41.07
C ASP A 468 -61.59 -24.39 -39.81
N GLY A 469 -62.77 -23.74 -39.87
CA GLY A 469 -63.28 -22.85 -38.82
C GLY A 469 -64.39 -23.43 -37.94
N THR A 470 -64.56 -22.88 -36.74
CA THR A 470 -65.59 -23.26 -35.76
C THR A 470 -67.02 -22.78 -36.13
N PRO A 471 -68.07 -23.29 -35.45
CA PRO A 471 -69.33 -22.56 -35.32
C PRO A 471 -69.17 -21.25 -34.51
N PRO A 472 -70.13 -20.31 -34.59
CA PRO A 472 -70.22 -19.13 -33.74
C PRO A 472 -70.37 -19.43 -32.24
N VAL A 473 -69.79 -18.58 -31.39
CA VAL A 473 -69.73 -18.70 -29.91
C VAL A 473 -71.02 -18.20 -29.20
N VAL A 474 -71.31 -18.68 -27.98
CA VAL A 474 -72.58 -18.51 -27.20
C VAL A 474 -72.28 -18.07 -25.73
N ASN A 475 -73.22 -17.43 -25.01
CA ASN A 475 -73.04 -16.69 -23.71
C ASN A 475 -73.45 -17.46 -22.41
N VAL A 476 -73.01 -17.00 -21.22
CA VAL A 476 -73.37 -17.53 -19.84
C VAL A 476 -73.90 -16.41 -18.88
N ASN A 477 -74.13 -16.63 -17.57
CA ASN A 477 -74.70 -15.70 -16.54
C ASN A 477 -73.79 -15.67 -15.29
N ASP A 478 -73.68 -14.53 -14.60
CA ASP A 478 -72.72 -14.27 -13.51
C ASP A 478 -73.37 -14.00 -12.12
N ASP A 479 -72.56 -13.89 -11.05
CA ASP A 479 -72.94 -13.65 -9.62
C ASP A 479 -72.52 -12.21 -9.17
N PRO A 480 -73.08 -11.62 -8.09
CA PRO A 480 -72.84 -10.23 -7.70
C PRO A 480 -71.75 -9.99 -6.63
N GLU A 481 -71.21 -8.76 -6.58
CA GLU A 481 -70.09 -8.37 -5.71
C GLU A 481 -70.42 -7.15 -4.80
N GLY A 482 -69.98 -7.16 -3.53
CA GLY A 482 -70.05 -6.01 -2.58
C GLY A 482 -70.40 -6.37 -1.12
N ASP A 483 -70.24 -5.42 -0.18
CA ASP A 483 -70.38 -5.60 1.29
C ASP A 483 -71.39 -4.63 1.97
N ILE A 484 -71.81 -4.94 3.21
CA ILE A 484 -72.79 -4.17 4.02
C ILE A 484 -72.20 -3.70 5.36
N ILE A 485 -72.41 -2.43 5.75
CA ILE A 485 -71.88 -1.80 6.98
C ILE A 485 -73.00 -1.36 7.94
N ILE A 486 -72.85 -1.61 9.25
CA ILE A 486 -73.78 -1.16 10.32
C ILE A 486 -73.16 -0.04 11.17
N SER A 487 -73.94 0.99 11.53
CA SER A 487 -73.51 2.15 12.33
C SER A 487 -74.52 2.56 13.42
N GLY A 488 -74.04 3.01 14.60
CA GLY A 488 -74.86 3.54 15.71
C GLY A 488 -74.33 3.21 17.12
N ASP A 489 -74.91 3.83 18.16
CA ASP A 489 -74.47 3.69 19.57
C ASP A 489 -74.99 2.38 20.22
N ARG A 490 -74.18 1.79 21.11
CA ARG A 490 -74.34 0.40 21.61
C ARG A 490 -74.96 0.30 23.01
N LEU A 491 -75.92 1.17 23.30
CA LEU A 491 -76.62 1.22 24.60
C LEU A 491 -78.10 0.88 24.45
N LEU A 492 -78.71 0.48 25.56
CA LEU A 492 -80.13 0.15 25.62
C LEU A 492 -80.99 1.36 25.21
N GLY A 493 -81.66 1.26 24.06
CA GLY A 493 -82.59 2.27 23.53
C GLY A 493 -82.09 3.05 22.30
N GLU A 494 -80.84 2.84 21.87
CA GLU A 494 -80.25 3.54 20.72
C GLU A 494 -80.54 2.86 19.38
N THR A 495 -80.21 3.53 18.26
CA THR A 495 -80.57 3.10 16.88
C THR A 495 -79.33 2.75 16.05
N LEU A 496 -79.43 1.70 15.24
CA LEU A 496 -78.44 1.23 14.26
C LEU A 496 -78.98 1.37 12.83
N THR A 497 -78.10 1.68 11.86
CA THR A 497 -78.42 1.86 10.43
C THR A 497 -77.45 1.08 9.53
N ALA A 498 -77.95 0.50 8.42
CA ALA A 498 -77.21 -0.29 7.45
C ALA A 498 -77.03 0.40 6.06
N ASP A 499 -75.80 0.40 5.54
CA ASP A 499 -75.42 0.93 4.21
C ASP A 499 -75.05 -0.19 3.23
N VAL A 500 -75.49 -0.05 1.97
CA VAL A 500 -75.41 -1.04 0.88
C VAL A 500 -74.94 -0.45 -0.46
N ALA A 501 -74.41 0.78 -0.47
CA ALA A 501 -74.10 1.52 -1.70
C ALA A 501 -72.99 0.92 -2.60
N ALA A 502 -72.33 -0.16 -2.17
CA ALA A 502 -71.17 -0.76 -2.81
C ALA A 502 -71.46 -2.05 -3.62
N ILE A 503 -72.71 -2.46 -3.76
CA ILE A 503 -73.08 -3.73 -4.42
C ILE A 503 -73.30 -3.54 -5.93
N THR A 504 -72.66 -4.37 -6.77
CA THR A 504 -72.68 -4.36 -8.24
C THR A 504 -72.79 -5.77 -8.84
N ASP A 505 -73.20 -5.84 -10.12
CA ASP A 505 -73.57 -7.07 -10.85
C ASP A 505 -73.46 -6.79 -12.36
N GLU A 506 -72.81 -7.69 -13.11
CA GLU A 506 -72.53 -7.59 -14.56
C GLU A 506 -73.80 -7.87 -15.42
N ASP A 507 -74.77 -8.65 -14.90
CA ASP A 507 -76.08 -8.95 -15.52
C ASP A 507 -77.18 -7.90 -15.21
N GLU A 508 -76.79 -6.79 -14.55
CA GLU A 508 -77.56 -5.58 -14.21
C GLU A 508 -78.74 -5.74 -13.19
N ILE A 509 -78.50 -5.34 -11.93
CA ILE A 509 -79.50 -5.28 -10.82
C ILE A 509 -80.87 -4.64 -11.20
N ASN A 510 -81.98 -5.29 -10.82
CA ASN A 510 -83.33 -4.72 -10.85
C ASN A 510 -83.78 -4.19 -9.47
N LEU A 511 -83.52 -2.89 -9.26
CA LEU A 511 -83.79 -2.11 -8.04
C LEU A 511 -85.26 -2.11 -7.53
N THR A 512 -86.22 -2.69 -8.26
CA THR A 512 -87.63 -2.76 -7.82
C THR A 512 -87.95 -3.97 -6.91
N THR A 513 -86.96 -4.82 -6.62
CA THR A 513 -87.12 -6.11 -5.94
C THR A 513 -86.43 -6.19 -4.56
N ILE A 514 -85.87 -5.08 -4.09
CA ILE A 514 -85.01 -5.00 -2.90
C ILE A 514 -85.75 -5.30 -1.57
N SER A 515 -85.12 -6.07 -0.66
CA SER A 515 -85.56 -6.22 0.74
C SER A 515 -84.41 -6.38 1.76
N TYR A 516 -84.69 -6.14 3.05
CA TYR A 516 -83.74 -6.25 4.18
C TYR A 516 -84.27 -7.17 5.30
N THR A 517 -83.37 -7.86 6.03
CA THR A 517 -83.71 -8.71 7.19
C THR A 517 -82.69 -8.58 8.32
N TRP A 518 -83.10 -8.16 9.53
CA TRP A 518 -82.22 -8.09 10.72
C TRP A 518 -82.29 -9.31 11.65
N THR A 519 -81.17 -9.63 12.31
CA THR A 519 -81.00 -10.82 13.16
C THR A 519 -80.28 -10.47 14.47
N ARG A 520 -80.64 -11.13 15.58
CA ARG A 520 -79.88 -11.11 16.84
C ARG A 520 -79.30 -12.49 17.15
N THR A 521 -78.11 -12.53 17.72
CA THR A 521 -77.33 -13.75 17.99
C THR A 521 -76.83 -13.73 19.43
N ASP A 522 -77.02 -14.83 20.15
CA ASP A 522 -76.51 -14.98 21.51
C ASP A 522 -74.97 -15.13 21.50
N ALA A 523 -74.26 -14.21 22.16
CA ALA A 523 -72.79 -14.06 22.00
C ALA A 523 -71.97 -15.25 22.53
N ILE A 524 -72.55 -16.06 23.43
CA ILE A 524 -71.87 -17.21 24.05
C ILE A 524 -72.29 -18.52 23.38
N THR A 525 -73.56 -18.63 22.95
CA THR A 525 -74.13 -19.89 22.43
C THR A 525 -74.31 -19.93 20.91
N GLY A 526 -74.18 -18.81 20.21
CA GLY A 526 -74.30 -18.71 18.75
C GLY A 526 -75.73 -18.88 18.21
N GLY A 527 -76.74 -18.96 19.08
CA GLY A 527 -78.14 -19.10 18.66
C GLY A 527 -78.67 -17.82 18.01
N GLN A 528 -79.14 -17.91 16.76
CA GLN A 528 -79.71 -16.80 15.98
C GLN A 528 -81.24 -16.74 16.05
N GLU A 529 -81.77 -15.52 16.10
CA GLU A 529 -83.20 -15.19 16.04
C GLU A 529 -83.44 -14.00 15.08
N ILE A 530 -84.25 -14.21 14.05
CA ILE A 530 -84.66 -13.14 13.10
C ILE A 530 -85.58 -12.16 13.82
N ILE A 531 -85.30 -10.87 13.69
CA ILE A 531 -86.01 -9.80 14.39
C ILE A 531 -87.27 -9.43 13.61
N ALA A 532 -88.37 -10.10 13.92
CA ALA A 532 -89.65 -9.92 13.24
C ALA A 532 -90.11 -8.45 13.21
N GLY A 533 -90.19 -7.88 12.00
CA GLY A 533 -90.65 -6.51 11.73
C GLY A 533 -89.53 -5.52 11.38
N ALA A 534 -88.26 -5.86 11.57
CA ALA A 534 -87.12 -5.06 11.14
C ALA A 534 -86.77 -5.38 9.67
N VAL A 535 -87.51 -4.75 8.75
CA VAL A 535 -87.45 -5.00 7.29
C VAL A 535 -86.98 -3.80 6.47
N GLY A 536 -86.34 -2.83 7.13
CA GLY A 536 -85.71 -1.66 6.52
C GLY A 536 -84.28 -1.50 7.02
N PRO A 537 -83.55 -0.46 6.57
CA PRO A 537 -82.14 -0.27 6.91
C PRO A 537 -81.88 0.17 8.36
N ASP A 538 -82.90 0.42 9.20
CA ASP A 538 -82.75 0.92 10.58
C ASP A 538 -83.36 -0.04 11.63
N TYR A 539 -82.70 -0.19 12.80
CA TYR A 539 -83.17 -1.00 13.94
C TYR A 539 -82.78 -0.40 15.32
N GLN A 540 -83.64 -0.53 16.35
CA GLN A 540 -83.35 -0.04 17.73
C GLN A 540 -83.01 -1.15 18.74
N ILE A 541 -81.99 -0.90 19.56
CA ILE A 541 -81.46 -1.83 20.57
C ILE A 541 -82.40 -1.94 21.79
N THR A 542 -82.70 -3.18 22.19
CA THR A 542 -83.65 -3.52 23.26
C THR A 542 -82.99 -4.23 24.45
N THR A 543 -83.73 -4.43 25.56
CA THR A 543 -83.21 -5.17 26.73
C THR A 543 -82.86 -6.63 26.42
N ALA A 544 -83.41 -7.20 25.34
CA ALA A 544 -83.10 -8.55 24.89
C ALA A 544 -81.77 -8.63 24.09
N ASP A 545 -81.15 -7.49 23.80
CA ASP A 545 -79.88 -7.35 23.06
C ASP A 545 -78.67 -7.11 23.99
N LEU A 546 -78.91 -6.87 25.29
CA LEU A 546 -77.83 -6.79 26.30
C LEU A 546 -77.08 -8.13 26.37
N GLY A 547 -75.78 -8.11 26.12
CA GLY A 547 -74.94 -9.32 26.03
C GLY A 547 -75.12 -10.12 24.73
N ARG A 548 -75.61 -9.52 23.63
CA ARG A 548 -75.86 -10.20 22.34
C ARG A 548 -75.33 -9.42 21.12
N ILE A 549 -75.24 -10.12 19.98
CA ILE A 549 -74.66 -9.66 18.71
C ILE A 549 -75.78 -9.38 17.68
N LEU A 550 -75.75 -8.27 16.92
CA LEU A 550 -76.78 -7.90 15.91
C LEU A 550 -76.23 -7.80 14.46
N SER A 551 -76.93 -8.30 13.42
CA SER A 551 -76.53 -8.24 11.98
C SER A 551 -77.72 -8.14 10.98
N VAL A 552 -77.47 -7.91 9.66
CA VAL A 552 -78.51 -7.68 8.61
C VAL A 552 -78.18 -8.29 7.22
N GLU A 553 -79.21 -8.68 6.46
CA GLU A 553 -79.17 -9.20 5.06
C GLU A 553 -79.88 -8.26 4.07
N TYR A 554 -79.44 -8.23 2.79
CA TYR A 554 -79.98 -7.46 1.65
C TYR A 554 -80.16 -8.37 0.41
N SER A 555 -81.27 -8.28 -0.32
CA SER A 555 -81.60 -9.19 -1.44
C SER A 555 -82.38 -8.55 -2.59
N TYR A 556 -82.21 -9.03 -3.83
CA TYR A 556 -82.88 -8.54 -5.06
C TYR A 556 -83.03 -9.62 -6.16
N THR A 557 -83.48 -9.21 -7.37
CA THR A 557 -83.47 -9.97 -8.63
C THR A 557 -82.74 -9.16 -9.71
N ASP A 558 -81.99 -9.79 -10.62
CA ASP A 558 -81.31 -9.15 -11.76
C ASP A 558 -82.31 -8.72 -12.87
N ARG A 559 -81.82 -8.34 -14.07
CA ARG A 559 -82.66 -8.05 -15.25
C ARG A 559 -83.00 -9.25 -16.12
N GLN A 560 -82.33 -10.39 -15.96
CA GLN A 560 -82.54 -11.62 -16.72
C GLN A 560 -83.59 -12.55 -16.07
N GLY A 561 -83.83 -12.40 -14.76
CA GLY A 561 -84.80 -13.12 -13.93
C GLY A 561 -84.22 -13.90 -12.72
N THR A 562 -82.92 -13.81 -12.42
CA THR A 562 -82.24 -14.56 -11.33
C THR A 562 -82.30 -13.78 -10.00
N SER A 563 -82.28 -14.46 -8.84
CA SER A 563 -82.51 -13.83 -7.52
C SER A 563 -81.33 -14.07 -6.55
N GLU A 564 -80.91 -13.00 -5.86
CA GLU A 564 -79.57 -12.88 -5.27
C GLU A 564 -79.55 -12.08 -3.94
N SER A 565 -78.49 -12.19 -3.13
CA SER A 565 -78.43 -11.59 -1.77
C SER A 565 -77.03 -11.52 -1.11
N VAL A 566 -76.84 -10.56 -0.20
CA VAL A 566 -75.59 -10.28 0.58
C VAL A 566 -75.92 -10.06 2.08
N THR A 567 -75.01 -10.36 3.03
CA THR A 567 -75.23 -10.25 4.50
C THR A 567 -74.05 -9.62 5.27
N SER A 568 -74.33 -8.89 6.36
CA SER A 568 -73.35 -8.16 7.20
C SER A 568 -72.74 -8.94 8.37
N THR A 569 -71.69 -8.37 8.97
CA THR A 569 -71.12 -8.73 10.30
C THR A 569 -71.93 -8.13 11.48
N GLY A 570 -71.55 -8.32 12.77
CA GLY A 570 -72.41 -7.91 13.93
C GLY A 570 -71.78 -7.42 15.28
N LEU A 571 -72.62 -7.00 16.27
CA LEU A 571 -72.34 -5.95 17.32
C LEU A 571 -72.87 -6.17 18.81
N PHE A 572 -72.13 -5.84 19.93
CA PHE A 572 -72.29 -6.32 21.38
C PHE A 572 -72.36 -5.31 22.64
N VAL A 573 -72.58 -5.74 23.95
CA VAL A 573 -72.72 -4.97 25.30
C VAL A 573 -72.36 -5.74 26.68
N ASN A 574 -71.98 -5.12 27.88
CA ASN A 574 -71.17 -5.69 29.08
C ASN A 574 -71.52 -5.39 30.65
N THR A 575 -70.81 -5.91 31.74
CA THR A 575 -71.02 -5.77 33.30
C THR A 575 -69.86 -6.14 34.40
N PRO A 576 -69.83 -5.66 35.72
CA PRO A 576 -68.62 -5.46 36.68
C PRO A 576 -68.44 -6.13 38.16
N ALA A 577 -67.78 -5.48 39.21
CA ALA A 577 -66.54 -5.78 40.10
C ALA A 577 -66.39 -6.20 41.65
N THR A 578 -65.13 -6.53 42.17
CA THR A 578 -64.61 -6.71 43.63
C THR A 578 -63.02 -6.84 43.92
N GLY A 579 -62.41 -6.71 45.16
CA GLY A 579 -60.93 -7.04 45.49
C GLY A 579 -60.16 -6.75 46.88
N THR A 580 -58.79 -6.98 47.02
CA THR A 580 -57.75 -6.50 48.07
C THR A 580 -56.24 -6.47 47.59
N ILE A 581 -55.27 -5.78 48.27
CA ILE A 581 -53.84 -5.49 47.81
C ILE A 581 -52.69 -5.57 48.88
N GLU A 582 -51.39 -5.71 48.48
CA GLU A 582 -50.17 -5.80 49.35
C GLU A 582 -48.90 -5.05 48.81
N LEU A 583 -47.77 -5.02 49.56
CA LEU A 583 -46.48 -4.35 49.21
C LEU A 583 -45.25 -5.28 49.19
N THR A 584 -44.27 -5.03 48.29
CA THR A 584 -43.00 -5.80 48.16
C THR A 584 -41.78 -4.92 47.82
N GLY A 585 -40.57 -5.25 48.32
CA GLY A 585 -39.32 -4.55 47.97
C GLY A 585 -38.20 -4.69 49.02
N LEU A 586 -37.03 -4.08 48.78
CA LEU A 586 -35.90 -4.06 49.73
C LEU A 586 -35.95 -2.84 50.67
N GLU A 587 -35.79 -3.08 51.97
CA GLU A 587 -35.81 -2.07 53.04
C GLU A 587 -34.46 -1.35 53.18
N ARG A 588 -34.01 -0.63 52.12
CA ARG A 588 -32.84 0.28 52.13
C ARG A 588 -33.19 1.63 51.49
N THR A 589 -32.47 2.70 51.85
CA THR A 589 -32.62 4.02 51.20
C THR A 589 -32.34 3.90 49.70
N ASN A 590 -33.04 4.68 48.88
CA ASN A 590 -32.96 4.70 47.43
C ASN A 590 -33.41 3.41 46.71
N GLN A 591 -33.86 2.37 47.45
CA GLN A 591 -34.51 1.18 46.89
C GLN A 591 -36.03 1.36 46.76
N VAL A 592 -36.68 0.49 46.00
CA VAL A 592 -38.07 0.65 45.56
C VAL A 592 -39.00 -0.37 46.21
N LEU A 593 -40.13 0.11 46.74
CA LEU A 593 -41.30 -0.69 47.11
C LEU A 593 -42.32 -0.68 45.96
N SER A 594 -43.01 -1.80 45.72
CA SER A 594 -43.98 -2.00 44.63
C SER A 594 -45.30 -2.57 45.17
N VAL A 595 -46.42 -2.21 44.54
CA VAL A 595 -47.77 -2.71 44.91
C VAL A 595 -48.12 -4.00 44.15
N ASP A 596 -48.65 -5.00 44.86
CA ASP A 596 -49.25 -6.20 44.26
C ASP A 596 -50.79 -6.11 44.29
N LEU A 597 -51.41 -6.23 43.10
CA LEU A 597 -52.85 -6.12 42.86
C LEU A 597 -53.53 -7.47 42.60
N SER A 598 -52.80 -8.59 42.66
CA SER A 598 -53.29 -9.93 42.29
C SER A 598 -54.42 -10.47 43.17
N GLY A 599 -54.78 -9.78 44.26
CA GLY A 599 -55.91 -10.09 45.14
C GLY A 599 -57.28 -9.51 44.73
N ILE A 600 -57.42 -8.95 43.52
CA ILE A 600 -58.65 -8.33 42.99
C ILE A 600 -59.37 -9.30 42.00
N VAL A 601 -60.71 -9.29 41.97
CA VAL A 601 -61.55 -10.21 41.17
C VAL A 601 -62.67 -9.46 40.43
N GLU A 602 -62.57 -9.46 39.10
CA GLU A 602 -63.35 -8.63 38.18
C GLU A 602 -64.01 -9.49 37.06
N PRO A 603 -65.33 -9.44 36.80
CA PRO A 603 -65.98 -10.31 35.80
C PRO A 603 -65.80 -9.95 34.33
N ASP A 604 -65.65 -8.66 34.00
CA ASP A 604 -65.41 -8.14 32.63
C ASP A 604 -63.97 -7.63 32.40
N GLY A 605 -63.22 -7.44 33.48
CA GLY A 605 -61.79 -7.20 33.50
C GLY A 605 -61.43 -5.76 33.88
N ILE A 606 -60.29 -5.62 34.58
CA ILE A 606 -59.77 -4.33 35.05
C ILE A 606 -59.17 -3.58 33.86
N ASP A 607 -59.55 -2.32 33.65
CA ASP A 607 -58.81 -1.44 32.75
C ASP A 607 -57.60 -0.86 33.52
N PHE A 608 -56.44 -1.47 33.29
CA PHE A 608 -55.19 -1.12 33.96
C PHE A 608 -54.71 0.31 33.64
N ASP A 609 -55.17 0.93 32.54
CA ASP A 609 -54.78 2.29 32.14
C ASP A 609 -55.42 3.38 33.03
N THR A 610 -56.33 2.99 33.92
CA THR A 610 -57.09 3.91 34.78
C THR A 610 -56.71 3.85 36.26
N ILE A 611 -55.69 3.07 36.63
CA ILE A 611 -55.29 2.88 38.04
C ILE A 611 -54.50 4.10 38.55
N ALA A 612 -55.06 4.82 39.52
CA ALA A 612 -54.38 5.87 40.28
C ALA A 612 -53.96 5.35 41.66
N TYR A 613 -52.79 5.79 42.15
CA TYR A 613 -52.22 5.39 43.44
C TYR A 613 -52.12 6.59 44.40
N GLN A 614 -51.94 6.35 45.71
CA GLN A 614 -51.65 7.38 46.71
C GLN A 614 -50.80 6.80 47.84
N TRP A 615 -49.49 7.11 47.85
CA TRP A 615 -48.56 6.72 48.91
C TRP A 615 -48.60 7.66 50.12
N ARG A 616 -48.20 7.14 51.30
CA ARG A 616 -48.08 7.90 52.57
C ARG A 616 -46.84 7.46 53.36
N SER A 617 -46.17 8.39 54.03
CA SER A 617 -45.07 8.14 54.98
C SER A 617 -45.41 8.74 56.34
N GLY A 618 -45.59 7.86 57.33
CA GLY A 618 -46.26 8.20 58.59
C GLY A 618 -47.70 8.69 58.33
N ASP A 619 -48.08 9.80 58.96
CA ASP A 619 -49.40 10.43 58.76
C ASP A 619 -49.50 11.31 57.50
N LYS A 620 -48.40 11.48 56.75
CA LYS A 620 -48.33 12.41 55.61
C LYS A 620 -48.53 11.71 54.28
N ASP A 621 -49.36 12.29 53.43
CA ASP A 621 -49.48 11.91 52.03
C ASP A 621 -48.18 12.31 51.31
N ILE A 622 -47.73 11.45 50.41
CA ILE A 622 -46.63 11.75 49.49
C ILE A 622 -47.28 12.33 48.23
N ASP A 623 -46.96 13.59 47.92
CA ASP A 623 -47.50 14.29 46.76
C ASP A 623 -46.84 13.83 45.44
N GLU A 624 -47.36 14.35 44.34
CA GLU A 624 -46.95 14.01 42.97
C GLU A 624 -45.48 14.27 42.63
N PRO A 625 -44.84 13.45 41.77
CA PRO A 625 -45.39 12.28 41.06
C PRO A 625 -45.17 10.94 41.79
N THR A 626 -44.44 10.95 42.92
CA THR A 626 -44.15 9.73 43.69
C THR A 626 -45.37 9.21 44.45
N GLY A 627 -46.39 10.04 44.65
CA GLY A 627 -47.68 9.68 45.25
C GLY A 627 -48.53 8.75 44.39
N THR A 628 -48.56 8.94 43.07
CA THR A 628 -49.45 8.21 42.13
C THR A 628 -48.81 7.06 41.35
N ALA A 629 -47.52 6.77 41.55
CA ALA A 629 -46.89 5.63 40.90
C ALA A 629 -47.27 4.29 41.58
N SER A 630 -47.23 3.19 40.81
CA SER A 630 -47.34 1.81 41.35
C SER A 630 -46.12 1.37 42.18
N THR A 631 -45.14 2.25 42.35
CA THR A 631 -43.91 2.02 43.09
C THR A 631 -43.49 3.28 43.84
N TYR A 632 -42.81 3.13 44.97
CA TYR A 632 -42.25 4.22 45.75
C TYR A 632 -40.79 3.95 46.09
N ARG A 633 -39.91 4.89 45.72
CA ARG A 633 -38.48 4.83 46.07
C ARG A 633 -38.27 5.43 47.45
N LEU A 634 -37.84 4.60 48.41
CA LEU A 634 -37.62 4.96 49.81
C LEU A 634 -36.57 6.07 49.92
N GLN A 635 -36.93 7.15 50.61
CA GLN A 635 -36.08 8.33 50.78
C GLN A 635 -35.45 8.35 52.17
N LEU A 636 -34.37 9.12 52.32
CA LEU A 636 -33.72 9.30 53.62
C LEU A 636 -34.66 9.89 54.69
N SER A 637 -35.74 10.59 54.28
CA SER A 637 -36.78 11.09 55.19
C SER A 637 -37.75 10.03 55.72
N ASP A 638 -37.78 8.83 55.13
CA ASP A 638 -38.62 7.71 55.58
C ASP A 638 -37.96 6.89 56.69
N VAL A 639 -36.68 7.13 56.99
CA VAL A 639 -35.95 6.43 58.04
C VAL A 639 -36.62 6.65 59.40
N GLY A 640 -37.25 5.59 59.91
CA GLY A 640 -38.01 5.59 61.16
C GLY A 640 -39.51 5.84 61.04
N ASN A 641 -40.06 6.03 59.83
CA ASN A 641 -41.49 6.24 59.57
C ASN A 641 -42.13 5.02 58.85
N PRO A 642 -43.42 4.71 59.10
CA PRO A 642 -44.14 3.63 58.41
C PRO A 642 -44.72 4.09 57.05
N VAL A 643 -44.46 3.36 55.96
CA VAL A 643 -44.89 3.71 54.58
C VAL A 643 -46.06 2.84 54.07
N THR A 644 -47.09 3.39 53.41
CA THR A 644 -48.33 2.69 52.93
C THR A 644 -48.87 3.23 51.58
N VAL A 645 -49.83 2.55 50.92
CA VAL A 645 -50.48 2.99 49.64
C VAL A 645 -52.00 2.70 49.53
N THR A 646 -52.72 3.48 48.71
CA THR A 646 -54.13 3.28 48.28
C THR A 646 -54.25 3.35 46.75
N ILE A 647 -55.21 2.64 46.13
CA ILE A 647 -55.45 2.61 44.67
C ILE A 647 -56.93 2.81 44.25
N THR A 648 -57.19 3.28 43.03
CA THR A 648 -58.53 3.52 42.42
C THR A 648 -58.50 3.27 40.91
N TYR A 649 -59.49 2.60 40.29
CA TYR A 649 -59.49 2.23 38.86
C TYR A 649 -60.89 2.11 38.22
N THR A 650 -60.99 1.98 36.89
CA THR A 650 -62.20 1.73 36.09
C THR A 650 -62.19 0.33 35.44
N ASP A 651 -63.33 -0.35 35.29
CA ASP A 651 -63.45 -1.63 34.57
C ASP A 651 -63.57 -1.46 33.04
N ASN A 652 -63.38 -2.56 32.29
CA ASN A 652 -63.56 -2.62 30.83
C ASN A 652 -65.00 -2.31 30.37
N GLY A 653 -65.97 -2.28 31.29
CA GLY A 653 -67.35 -1.83 31.07
C GLY A 653 -67.58 -0.33 31.27
N GLY A 654 -66.64 0.40 31.88
CA GLY A 654 -66.70 1.83 32.18
C GLY A 654 -67.10 2.23 33.61
N THR A 655 -66.95 1.39 34.65
CA THR A 655 -67.32 1.67 36.06
C THR A 655 -66.13 1.78 37.03
N LEU A 656 -66.16 2.65 38.07
CA LEU A 656 -64.99 3.03 38.92
C LEU A 656 -65.00 2.44 40.37
N GLU A 657 -63.85 1.92 40.87
CA GLU A 657 -63.65 1.12 42.12
C GLU A 657 -62.32 1.45 42.92
N THR A 658 -62.06 0.95 44.16
CA THR A 658 -60.95 1.42 45.10
C THR A 658 -60.45 0.45 46.23
N PHE A 659 -59.13 0.41 46.58
CA PHE A 659 -58.49 -0.48 47.65
C PHE A 659 -57.20 0.10 48.38
N THR A 660 -56.70 -0.47 49.52
CA THR A 660 -55.56 0.05 50.38
C THR A 660 -54.65 -1.03 51.06
N SER A 661 -53.36 -0.74 51.38
CA SER A 661 -52.28 -1.69 51.84
C SER A 661 -51.79 -1.63 53.34
N ASN A 662 -50.78 -2.47 53.68
CA ASN A 662 -49.98 -2.54 54.95
C ASN A 662 -48.64 -1.71 54.93
N ALA A 663 -47.76 -1.76 55.98
CA ALA A 663 -46.63 -0.78 56.24
C ALA A 663 -45.18 -1.28 56.64
N VAL A 664 -44.10 -0.47 56.43
CA VAL A 664 -42.61 -0.83 56.42
C VAL A 664 -41.60 0.24 57.03
N THR A 665 -40.32 -0.05 57.45
CA THR A 665 -39.30 0.90 58.12
C THR A 665 -37.74 0.53 58.03
N LEU A 666 -36.73 1.43 58.28
CA LEU A 666 -35.25 1.34 57.93
C LEU A 666 -34.09 1.54 59.03
N PRO A 667 -32.79 1.11 58.83
CA PRO A 667 -31.58 1.23 59.74
C PRO A 667 -30.33 2.11 59.28
N ALA A 668 -29.11 2.00 59.89
CA ALA A 668 -27.95 2.94 59.70
C ALA A 668 -26.46 2.42 59.87
N GLN A 669 -25.55 2.68 58.90
CA GLN A 669 -24.09 2.35 58.78
C GLN A 669 -23.43 3.03 57.51
N PRO A 670 -22.11 2.93 57.21
CA PRO A 670 -21.48 3.44 55.97
C PRO A 670 -21.64 2.45 54.79
N ASP A 671 -21.40 2.88 53.55
CA ASP A 671 -21.59 2.09 52.31
C ASP A 671 -20.78 2.78 51.19
N LEU A 672 -19.65 2.26 50.74
CA LEU A 672 -18.89 2.75 49.58
C LEU A 672 -19.31 2.02 48.31
N GLU A 673 -19.59 2.78 47.26
CA GLU A 673 -20.05 2.25 45.98
C GLU A 673 -19.28 2.94 44.84
N LEU A 674 -18.84 2.13 43.87
CA LEU A 674 -18.22 2.60 42.63
C LEU A 674 -19.27 2.92 41.58
N PHE A 675 -19.15 4.09 40.96
CA PHE A 675 -20.02 4.55 39.89
C PHE A 675 -19.22 4.86 38.62
N GLY A 676 -19.89 4.71 37.48
CA GLY A 676 -19.52 5.39 36.23
C GLY A 676 -18.05 5.26 35.85
N SER A 677 -17.58 4.03 35.65
CA SER A 677 -16.23 3.78 35.15
C SER A 677 -16.17 3.96 33.62
N ALA A 678 -15.02 4.39 33.12
CA ALA A 678 -14.74 4.52 31.69
C ALA A 678 -13.27 4.24 31.39
N LEU A 679 -13.05 3.40 30.38
CA LEU A 679 -11.81 3.33 29.62
C LEU A 679 -11.69 4.60 28.77
N ILE A 680 -10.55 5.27 28.82
CA ILE A 680 -10.32 6.55 28.10
C ILE A 680 -9.53 6.34 26.79
N ASP A 681 -8.99 5.14 26.62
CA ASP A 681 -8.16 4.76 25.48
C ASP A 681 -8.99 3.94 24.49
N ASP A 682 -9.02 4.38 23.23
CA ASP A 682 -9.78 3.74 22.15
C ASP A 682 -9.02 2.56 21.48
N GLU A 683 -7.72 2.43 21.78
CA GLU A 683 -6.76 1.49 21.18
C GLU A 683 -5.75 1.09 22.27
N ILE A 684 -5.47 -0.21 22.41
CA ILE A 684 -4.77 -0.77 23.58
C ILE A 684 -3.89 -1.97 23.18
N ASP A 685 -2.58 -1.75 23.20
CA ASP A 685 -1.56 -2.75 22.82
C ASP A 685 -0.69 -3.15 24.04
N PRO A 686 0.04 -4.26 23.97
CA PRO A 686 0.98 -4.67 25.02
C PRO A 686 2.01 -3.58 25.32
N GLY A 687 2.33 -3.36 26.60
CA GLY A 687 3.26 -2.30 27.02
C GLY A 687 2.72 -0.87 26.99
N GLN A 688 1.53 -0.60 26.42
CA GLN A 688 0.92 0.72 26.48
C GLN A 688 0.36 1.07 27.87
N LEU A 689 0.02 2.35 28.07
CA LEU A 689 -0.48 2.91 29.32
C LEU A 689 -2.02 3.01 29.31
N VAL A 690 -2.69 2.10 30.02
CA VAL A 690 -4.15 2.09 30.16
C VAL A 690 -4.62 3.08 31.22
N ARG A 691 -5.69 3.82 30.93
CA ARG A 691 -6.28 4.87 31.76
C ARG A 691 -7.75 4.57 32.06
N VAL A 692 -8.04 4.37 33.35
CA VAL A 692 -9.39 4.14 33.86
C VAL A 692 -9.80 5.30 34.77
N SER A 693 -10.93 5.92 34.45
CA SER A 693 -11.61 6.86 35.35
C SER A 693 -12.84 6.21 35.97
N TYR A 694 -13.15 6.56 37.22
CA TYR A 694 -14.29 6.07 37.97
C TYR A 694 -14.69 7.08 39.06
N ASP A 695 -15.96 7.07 39.45
CA ASP A 695 -16.49 7.82 40.58
C ASP A 695 -16.62 6.92 41.82
N VAL A 696 -16.39 7.48 43.00
CA VAL A 696 -16.57 6.82 44.31
C VAL A 696 -17.56 7.63 45.13
N ALA A 697 -18.60 7.01 45.67
CA ALA A 697 -19.49 7.68 46.63
C ALA A 697 -19.69 6.87 47.91
N ASN A 698 -19.95 7.58 49.02
CA ASN A 698 -20.41 6.98 50.26
C ASN A 698 -21.94 7.11 50.33
N THR A 699 -22.67 6.06 49.97
CA THR A 699 -24.14 5.99 49.96
C THR A 699 -24.73 5.65 51.33
N GLY A 700 -23.88 5.25 52.28
CA GLY A 700 -24.23 5.06 53.69
C GLY A 700 -24.50 6.37 54.44
N ASN A 701 -24.82 6.26 55.73
CA ASN A 701 -25.21 7.39 56.58
C ASN A 701 -24.23 7.71 57.73
N ILE A 702 -23.02 7.13 57.72
CA ILE A 702 -21.85 7.63 58.46
C ILE A 702 -20.62 7.69 57.53
N ALA A 703 -19.63 8.51 57.91
CA ALA A 703 -18.41 8.71 57.10
C ALA A 703 -17.45 7.51 57.19
N THR A 704 -16.63 7.31 56.16
CA THR A 704 -15.50 6.37 56.15
C THR A 704 -14.22 7.02 56.68
N GLU A 705 -13.19 6.22 56.96
CA GLU A 705 -11.80 6.69 57.04
C GLU A 705 -11.11 6.64 55.65
N ALA A 706 -9.80 6.91 55.60
CA ALA A 706 -9.04 6.91 54.34
C ALA A 706 -8.56 5.49 53.97
N THR A 707 -8.93 5.02 52.77
CA THR A 707 -8.63 3.66 52.26
C THR A 707 -7.81 3.68 50.95
N ARG A 708 -7.66 2.55 50.27
CA ARG A 708 -6.94 2.37 49.00
C ARG A 708 -7.81 1.78 47.90
N THR A 709 -7.48 2.13 46.67
CA THR A 709 -8.04 1.52 45.47
C THR A 709 -6.92 0.90 44.65
N HIS A 710 -7.12 -0.33 44.17
CA HIS A 710 -6.21 -1.03 43.27
C HIS A 710 -6.81 -1.10 41.87
N LEU A 711 -5.95 -1.00 40.85
CA LEU A 711 -6.30 -1.21 39.44
C LEU A 711 -5.69 -2.55 38.99
N TYR A 712 -6.50 -3.40 38.40
CA TYR A 712 -6.16 -4.79 38.06
C TYR A 712 -6.48 -5.09 36.59
N LEU A 713 -5.73 -6.04 36.03
CA LEU A 713 -5.93 -6.67 34.72
C LEU A 713 -6.27 -8.16 34.93
N SER A 714 -7.48 -8.54 34.53
CA SER A 714 -8.03 -9.90 34.57
C SER A 714 -8.09 -10.53 33.17
N GLU A 715 -8.07 -11.86 33.14
CA GLU A 715 -8.36 -12.67 31.96
C GLU A 715 -9.87 -12.99 31.81
N ASP A 716 -10.68 -12.69 32.83
CA ASP A 716 -12.14 -12.89 32.82
C ASP A 716 -12.93 -11.64 33.29
N ASP A 717 -14.26 -11.70 33.24
CA ASP A 717 -15.14 -10.56 33.51
C ASP A 717 -15.26 -10.19 35.00
N VAL A 718 -14.55 -10.90 35.88
CA VAL A 718 -14.42 -10.61 37.31
C VAL A 718 -13.06 -9.98 37.57
N VAL A 719 -13.07 -8.87 38.33
CA VAL A 719 -11.85 -8.20 38.76
C VAL A 719 -11.70 -8.32 40.27
N ASP A 720 -10.72 -9.08 40.73
CA ASP A 720 -10.44 -9.35 42.13
C ASP A 720 -8.94 -9.31 42.50
N SER A 721 -8.63 -9.66 43.76
CA SER A 721 -7.27 -9.59 44.30
C SER A 721 -6.25 -10.60 43.73
N SER A 722 -6.69 -11.57 42.92
CA SER A 722 -5.85 -12.58 42.27
C SER A 722 -5.32 -12.16 40.90
N ASP A 723 -5.86 -11.09 40.33
CA ASP A 723 -5.50 -10.51 39.04
C ASP A 723 -4.17 -9.76 39.04
N THR A 724 -3.71 -9.39 37.84
CA THR A 724 -2.46 -8.66 37.65
C THR A 724 -2.61 -7.20 38.09
N LEU A 725 -2.00 -6.83 39.21
CA LEU A 725 -2.04 -5.47 39.75
C LEU A 725 -1.26 -4.49 38.86
N LEU A 726 -1.99 -3.55 38.22
CA LEU A 726 -1.41 -2.49 37.39
C LEU A 726 -1.03 -1.24 38.19
N ALA A 727 -1.86 -0.82 39.17
CA ALA A 727 -1.65 0.40 39.96
C ALA A 727 -2.33 0.39 41.33
N SER A 728 -1.90 1.27 42.25
CA SER A 728 -2.46 1.42 43.60
C SER A 728 -2.50 2.89 44.02
N ILE A 729 -3.68 3.39 44.38
CA ILE A 729 -3.92 4.79 44.82
C ILE A 729 -4.55 4.82 46.22
N THR A 730 -4.42 5.94 46.94
CA THR A 730 -5.01 6.14 48.28
C THR A 730 -6.14 7.16 48.20
N LEU A 731 -7.32 6.80 48.68
CA LEU A 731 -8.49 7.67 48.78
C LEU A 731 -8.54 8.40 50.12
N PRO A 732 -8.88 9.69 50.15
CA PRO A 732 -9.18 10.40 51.38
C PRO A 732 -10.54 9.96 51.95
N ARG A 733 -10.74 10.19 53.26
CA ARG A 733 -12.01 10.00 53.98
C ARG A 733 -13.20 10.66 53.27
N ILE A 734 -14.30 9.92 53.08
CA ILE A 734 -15.49 10.35 52.34
C ILE A 734 -16.69 10.52 53.29
N GLU A 735 -17.30 11.72 53.30
CA GLU A 735 -18.47 12.04 54.11
C GLU A 735 -19.77 11.44 53.50
N PRO A 736 -20.83 11.15 54.28
CA PRO A 736 -22.09 10.60 53.79
C PRO A 736 -22.70 11.40 52.63
N GLY A 737 -23.13 10.71 51.58
CA GLY A 737 -23.71 11.29 50.38
C GLY A 737 -22.72 12.12 49.53
N SER A 738 -21.42 12.04 49.79
CA SER A 738 -20.38 12.68 48.97
C SER A 738 -19.89 11.74 47.86
N LEU A 739 -19.55 12.32 46.71
CA LEU A 739 -18.99 11.65 45.54
C LEU A 739 -17.66 12.31 45.13
N THR A 740 -16.69 11.51 44.69
CA THR A 740 -15.39 11.98 44.16
C THR A 740 -14.95 11.16 42.96
N SER A 741 -14.53 11.84 41.90
CA SER A 741 -13.96 11.21 40.69
C SER A 741 -12.48 10.90 40.88
N GLN A 742 -12.01 9.83 40.26
CA GLN A 742 -10.60 9.42 40.19
C GLN A 742 -10.20 9.13 38.74
N LEU A 743 -8.90 9.25 38.46
CA LEU A 743 -8.25 8.81 37.23
C LEU A 743 -6.98 8.06 37.64
N VAL A 744 -6.86 6.80 37.22
CA VAL A 744 -5.71 5.93 37.52
C VAL A 744 -5.16 5.39 36.22
N GLN A 745 -3.83 5.26 36.16
CA GLN A 745 -3.11 4.77 34.99
C GLN A 745 -2.14 3.65 35.39
N GLY A 746 -1.94 2.67 34.51
CA GLY A 746 -0.96 1.60 34.65
C GLY A 746 -0.43 1.15 33.29
N PHE A 747 0.72 0.48 33.27
CA PHE A 747 1.26 -0.11 32.03
C PHE A 747 0.77 -1.55 31.89
N LEU A 748 0.39 -1.95 30.68
CA LEU A 748 0.08 -3.35 30.39
C LEU A 748 1.33 -4.21 30.28
N PRO A 749 1.25 -5.51 30.59
CA PRO A 749 2.31 -6.47 30.28
C PRO A 749 2.64 -6.50 28.77
N LEU A 750 3.85 -6.94 28.43
CA LEU A 750 4.30 -7.10 27.04
C LEU A 750 3.97 -8.50 26.47
N ASP A 751 3.61 -9.44 27.34
CA ASP A 751 3.34 -10.85 27.04
C ASP A 751 1.83 -11.17 26.96
N LEU A 752 1.00 -10.15 26.70
CA LEU A 752 -0.44 -10.36 26.47
C LEU A 752 -0.68 -11.04 25.12
N VAL A 753 -1.67 -11.92 25.09
CA VAL A 753 -1.96 -12.74 23.89
C VAL A 753 -2.77 -11.93 22.86
N PRO A 754 -2.29 -11.82 21.61
CA PRO A 754 -3.06 -11.34 20.47
C PRO A 754 -4.51 -11.83 20.39
N ASN A 755 -5.44 -10.92 20.07
CA ASN A 755 -6.87 -11.22 19.89
C ASN A 755 -7.59 -11.84 21.11
N GLN A 756 -6.93 -11.94 22.27
CA GLN A 756 -7.57 -12.32 23.52
C GLN A 756 -8.31 -11.11 24.12
N THR A 757 -9.50 -11.35 24.67
CA THR A 757 -10.21 -10.35 25.47
C THR A 757 -9.62 -10.34 26.88
N TYR A 758 -9.18 -9.17 27.33
CA TYR A 758 -8.76 -8.91 28.69
C TYR A 758 -9.67 -7.87 29.32
N TYR A 759 -9.66 -7.80 30.65
CA TYR A 759 -10.57 -6.95 31.40
C TYR A 759 -9.80 -6.08 32.39
N VAL A 760 -10.07 -4.77 32.40
CA VAL A 760 -9.48 -3.84 33.36
C VAL A 760 -10.54 -3.27 34.31
N GLY A 761 -10.21 -3.22 35.61
CA GLY A 761 -11.14 -2.74 36.63
C GLY A 761 -10.43 -2.28 37.90
N ALA A 762 -11.18 -1.56 38.75
CA ALA A 762 -10.70 -1.04 40.01
C ALA A 762 -11.46 -1.62 41.21
N VAL A 763 -10.74 -1.91 42.30
CA VAL A 763 -11.29 -2.45 43.55
C VAL A 763 -11.02 -1.47 44.69
N LEU A 764 -12.08 -0.89 45.25
CA LEU A 764 -12.10 -0.10 46.49
C LEU A 764 -11.83 -0.97 47.69
N ASP A 765 -11.29 -0.34 48.73
CA ASP A 765 -10.88 -0.96 49.98
C ASP A 765 -10.26 -2.35 49.78
N ALA A 766 -9.34 -2.47 48.81
CA ALA A 766 -8.75 -3.75 48.38
C ALA A 766 -7.93 -4.46 49.49
N LEU A 767 -7.89 -3.88 50.69
CA LEU A 767 -7.29 -4.41 51.91
C LEU A 767 -8.33 -4.75 53.01
N ASN A 768 -9.63 -4.59 52.72
CA ASN A 768 -10.79 -4.80 53.59
C ASN A 768 -10.63 -4.16 54.98
N THR A 769 -10.37 -2.85 55.01
CA THR A 769 -10.07 -2.07 56.21
C THR A 769 -11.25 -1.32 56.82
N GLU A 770 -12.28 -1.01 56.02
CA GLU A 770 -13.56 -0.46 56.51
C GLU A 770 -14.58 -1.60 56.73
N ASN A 771 -15.76 -1.29 57.28
CA ASN A 771 -16.86 -2.26 57.43
C ASN A 771 -18.19 -1.60 57.08
N GLU A 772 -18.90 -2.18 56.12
CA GLU A 772 -19.89 -1.47 55.29
C GLU A 772 -21.30 -2.12 55.39
N LEU A 773 -22.32 -1.48 54.81
CA LEU A 773 -23.68 -2.04 54.71
C LEU A 773 -23.78 -3.10 53.61
N LEU A 774 -22.89 -3.04 52.62
CA LEU A 774 -22.61 -4.06 51.61
C LEU A 774 -21.10 -4.06 51.36
N GLU A 775 -20.49 -5.26 51.28
CA GLU A 775 -19.03 -5.43 51.10
C GLU A 775 -18.69 -5.94 49.68
N THR A 776 -19.70 -6.14 48.85
CA THR A 776 -19.62 -6.89 47.57
C THR A 776 -19.69 -6.01 46.33
N ASP A 777 -19.85 -4.71 46.52
CA ASP A 777 -19.98 -3.62 45.55
C ASP A 777 -18.72 -2.74 45.47
N ASN A 778 -17.65 -3.17 46.14
CA ASN A 778 -16.34 -2.53 46.13
C ASN A 778 -15.53 -2.73 44.83
N ALA A 779 -16.04 -3.43 43.81
CA ALA A 779 -15.37 -3.62 42.51
C ALA A 779 -16.14 -2.96 41.36
N THR A 780 -15.42 -2.34 40.40
CA THR A 780 -16.05 -1.82 39.17
C THR A 780 -16.53 -2.97 38.29
N PRO A 781 -17.59 -2.78 37.48
CA PRO A 781 -17.77 -3.56 36.26
C PRO A 781 -16.50 -3.49 35.41
N ALA A 782 -16.03 -4.63 34.93
CA ALA A 782 -14.75 -4.73 34.22
C ALA A 782 -14.89 -4.30 32.76
N PHE A 783 -13.92 -3.53 32.24
CA PHE A 783 -13.90 -3.12 30.84
C PHE A 783 -13.18 -4.17 30.02
N SER A 784 -13.94 -4.93 29.23
CA SER A 784 -13.39 -5.75 28.17
C SER A 784 -12.70 -4.87 27.13
N PHE A 785 -11.44 -5.14 26.84
CA PHE A 785 -10.77 -4.72 25.63
C PHE A 785 -10.19 -5.95 24.93
N ILE A 786 -9.99 -5.87 23.63
CA ILE A 786 -9.26 -6.90 22.87
C ILE A 786 -7.86 -6.35 22.66
N VAL A 787 -6.85 -7.18 22.90
CA VAL A 787 -5.47 -6.84 22.53
C VAL A 787 -5.37 -6.95 21.02
N ASN A 788 -5.28 -5.80 20.35
CA ASN A 788 -5.02 -5.73 18.92
C ASN A 788 -3.56 -6.10 18.67
N SER A 789 -3.30 -6.91 17.65
CA SER A 789 -1.93 -7.40 17.33
C SER A 789 -1.47 -7.04 15.92
N GLU A 790 -2.20 -6.15 15.23
CA GLU A 790 -1.89 -5.70 13.87
C GLU A 790 -1.37 -4.25 13.85
N ALA A 791 -1.23 -3.60 15.02
CA ALA A 791 -0.69 -2.26 15.15
C ALA A 791 0.84 -2.29 15.13
N GLY A 792 1.45 -1.67 14.11
CA GLY A 792 2.90 -1.58 13.96
C GLY A 792 3.57 -0.80 15.09
N LEU A 793 4.59 -1.39 15.69
CA LEU A 793 5.43 -0.82 16.73
C LEU A 793 6.40 0.21 16.15
N LEU A 794 6.66 1.28 16.91
CA LEU A 794 7.77 2.20 16.64
C LEU A 794 8.93 1.90 17.60
N LEU A 795 9.87 1.09 17.13
CA LEU A 795 11.04 0.64 17.89
C LEU A 795 12.24 1.54 17.60
N SER A 796 12.98 1.88 18.66
CA SER A 796 14.18 2.70 18.55
C SER A 796 15.27 2.18 19.47
N GLY A 797 16.40 1.79 18.89
CA GLY A 797 17.62 1.44 19.60
C GLY A 797 18.33 2.64 20.24
N THR A 798 19.50 2.35 20.79
CA THR A 798 20.41 3.27 21.47
C THR A 798 21.67 3.51 20.61
N PRO A 799 22.67 4.25 21.09
CA PRO A 799 23.98 4.36 20.42
C PRO A 799 24.97 3.23 20.80
N LEU A 800 24.49 2.02 21.09
CA LEU A 800 25.23 0.83 21.49
C LEU A 800 24.60 -0.41 20.84
N ASP A 801 25.38 -1.48 20.69
CA ASP A 801 24.91 -2.81 20.24
C ASP A 801 23.64 -3.27 20.99
N ASP A 802 22.50 -3.25 20.30
CA ASP A 802 21.18 -3.58 20.81
C ASP A 802 20.61 -4.88 20.20
N VAL A 803 19.64 -5.49 20.90
CA VAL A 803 18.85 -6.61 20.38
C VAL A 803 17.39 -6.17 20.33
N LEU A 804 16.85 -6.02 19.12
CA LEU A 804 15.49 -5.55 18.86
C LEU A 804 14.65 -6.70 18.32
N VAL A 805 13.40 -6.80 18.78
CA VAL A 805 12.43 -7.79 18.36
C VAL A 805 11.10 -7.07 18.17
N GLY A 806 10.54 -7.14 16.96
CA GLY A 806 9.24 -6.59 16.64
C GLY A 806 8.08 -7.55 16.92
N GLY A 807 6.90 -7.16 16.44
CA GLY A 807 5.61 -7.78 16.74
C GLY A 807 5.06 -8.69 15.64
N THR A 808 3.75 -8.58 15.44
CA THR A 808 2.97 -9.27 14.39
C THR A 808 2.22 -8.28 13.48
N GLY A 809 2.72 -7.05 13.40
CA GLY A 809 2.17 -5.96 12.59
C GLY A 809 3.31 -5.20 11.93
N ASN A 810 2.99 -4.26 11.02
CA ASN A 810 3.98 -3.57 10.19
C ASN A 810 4.82 -2.57 11.01
N ASP A 811 5.92 -3.02 11.58
CA ASP A 811 6.78 -2.30 12.51
C ASP A 811 7.72 -1.31 11.80
N ALA A 812 8.11 -0.26 12.52
CA ALA A 812 9.14 0.70 12.13
C ALA A 812 10.27 0.68 13.16
N ILE A 813 11.41 0.09 12.79
CA ILE A 813 12.55 -0.20 13.66
C ILE A 813 13.74 0.66 13.23
N ALA A 814 14.25 1.51 14.12
CA ALA A 814 15.47 2.29 13.90
C ALA A 814 16.51 2.01 14.98
N SER A 815 17.52 1.18 14.70
CA SER A 815 18.48 0.71 15.73
C SER A 815 19.58 1.74 16.03
N ARG A 816 20.02 2.49 15.00
CA ARG A 816 20.77 3.77 15.02
C ARG A 816 22.30 3.66 14.92
N ARG A 817 22.98 3.22 15.97
CA ARG A 817 24.46 3.11 16.01
C ARG A 817 24.84 2.01 16.97
N GLY A 818 25.60 1.03 16.50
CA GLY A 818 25.92 -0.18 17.23
C GLY A 818 26.20 -1.27 16.22
N ASN A 819 26.50 -2.47 16.66
CA ASN A 819 26.35 -3.64 15.81
C ASN A 819 25.11 -4.40 16.28
N ASP A 820 23.97 -4.06 15.69
CA ASP A 820 22.66 -4.41 16.21
C ASP A 820 22.15 -5.75 15.65
N THR A 821 21.27 -6.40 16.41
CA THR A 821 20.62 -7.65 16.00
C THR A 821 19.11 -7.47 16.06
N ILE A 822 18.45 -7.53 14.90
CA ILE A 822 17.03 -7.22 14.72
C ILE A 822 16.29 -8.48 14.26
N ASN A 823 15.23 -8.88 14.96
CA ASN A 823 14.20 -9.77 14.40
C ASN A 823 12.96 -8.90 14.14
N PRO A 824 12.59 -8.64 12.87
CA PRO A 824 11.49 -7.72 12.54
C PRO A 824 10.14 -8.26 13.02
N GLY A 825 9.88 -9.56 12.87
CA GLY A 825 8.68 -10.21 13.41
C GLY A 825 7.85 -10.90 12.33
N GLU A 826 6.52 -10.79 12.43
CA GLU A 826 5.59 -11.00 11.32
C GLU A 826 5.02 -9.63 10.91
N GLY A 827 5.08 -9.24 9.64
CA GLY A 827 4.64 -7.93 9.20
C GLY A 827 5.14 -7.56 7.81
N ASN A 828 4.90 -6.32 7.39
CA ASN A 828 5.67 -5.71 6.33
C ASN A 828 6.49 -4.59 6.95
N ASP A 829 7.65 -4.92 7.48
CA ASP A 829 8.35 -4.06 8.43
C ASP A 829 9.30 -3.09 7.71
N THR A 830 9.72 -2.04 8.41
CA THR A 830 10.76 -1.12 7.94
C THR A 830 11.88 -1.07 8.96
N VAL A 831 13.06 -1.55 8.58
CA VAL A 831 14.25 -1.63 9.45
C VAL A 831 15.33 -0.68 8.92
N ASP A 832 15.76 0.26 9.77
CA ASP A 832 16.88 1.18 9.59
C ASP A 832 17.96 0.81 10.62
N GLY A 833 19.03 0.15 10.16
CA GLY A 833 20.17 -0.23 11.01
C GLY A 833 21.03 0.99 11.37
N GLY A 834 21.34 1.80 10.37
CA GLY A 834 22.00 3.09 10.50
C GLY A 834 23.52 2.98 10.44
N LEU A 835 24.23 3.11 11.57
CA LEU A 835 25.70 3.15 11.59
C LEU A 835 26.31 2.00 12.38
N GLY A 836 26.65 0.92 11.67
CA GLY A 836 27.12 -0.28 12.34
C GLY A 836 27.69 -1.38 11.46
N LEU A 837 27.42 -2.59 11.92
CA LEU A 837 27.40 -3.84 11.16
C LEU A 837 26.16 -4.59 11.66
N ASP A 838 25.04 -4.37 11.01
CA ASP A 838 23.73 -4.70 11.53
C ASP A 838 23.19 -6.00 10.91
N THR A 839 22.55 -6.83 11.73
CA THR A 839 22.09 -8.19 11.36
C THR A 839 20.60 -8.33 11.54
N VAL A 840 19.88 -8.62 10.46
CA VAL A 840 18.45 -8.98 10.46
C VAL A 840 18.29 -10.50 10.49
N ILE A 841 17.52 -11.02 11.44
CA ILE A 841 17.24 -12.45 11.63
C ILE A 841 15.91 -12.80 10.96
N LEU A 842 15.92 -13.83 10.12
CA LEU A 842 14.79 -14.32 9.34
C LEU A 842 14.61 -15.83 9.62
N GLU A 843 13.45 -16.25 10.11
CA GLU A 843 13.26 -17.59 10.69
C GLU A 843 13.14 -18.73 9.66
N GLY A 844 13.03 -18.41 8.37
CA GLY A 844 12.81 -19.38 7.29
C GLY A 844 14.10 -19.91 6.63
N GLU A 845 13.95 -20.94 5.79
CA GLU A 845 15.03 -21.33 4.87
C GLU A 845 15.22 -20.24 3.81
N GLN A 846 16.46 -19.84 3.53
CA GLN A 846 16.79 -18.77 2.57
C GLN A 846 16.21 -19.00 1.17
N SER A 847 16.04 -20.27 0.77
CA SER A 847 15.37 -20.66 -0.49
C SER A 847 13.93 -20.15 -0.61
N LYS A 848 13.30 -19.68 0.47
CA LYS A 848 11.89 -19.23 0.49
C LYS A 848 11.72 -17.72 0.37
N TYR A 849 12.81 -16.98 0.28
CA TYR A 849 12.81 -15.52 0.23
C TYR A 849 13.12 -14.99 -1.17
N THR A 850 12.52 -13.84 -1.49
CA THR A 850 12.89 -12.98 -2.60
C THR A 850 13.59 -11.75 -2.05
N LEU A 851 14.85 -11.53 -2.43
CA LEU A 851 15.70 -10.41 -2.01
C LEU A 851 15.80 -9.39 -3.15
N THR A 852 14.94 -8.37 -3.17
CA THR A 852 14.99 -7.32 -4.21
C THR A 852 15.96 -6.22 -3.81
N LEU A 853 17.02 -6.04 -4.58
CA LEU A 853 18.02 -4.99 -4.37
C LEU A 853 17.65 -3.73 -5.16
N SER A 854 17.82 -2.55 -4.54
CA SER A 854 17.68 -1.24 -5.19
C SER A 854 18.69 -0.25 -4.60
N ALA A 855 18.83 0.94 -5.21
CA ALA A 855 19.76 1.96 -4.74
C ALA A 855 19.36 2.59 -3.39
N ASP A 856 18.07 2.57 -3.02
CA ASP A 856 17.55 3.25 -1.82
C ASP A 856 17.33 2.28 -0.64
N ASN A 857 17.03 1.01 -0.91
CA ASN A 857 16.71 -0.01 0.09
C ASN A 857 16.79 -1.44 -0.49
N THR A 858 16.71 -2.42 0.40
CA THR A 858 16.58 -3.85 0.07
C THR A 858 15.23 -4.36 0.57
N LEU A 859 14.42 -4.96 -0.30
CA LEU A 859 13.14 -5.59 0.07
C LEU A 859 13.34 -7.10 0.24
N VAL A 860 13.00 -7.64 1.41
CA VAL A 860 13.03 -9.07 1.73
C VAL A 860 11.60 -9.59 1.83
N ALA A 861 11.15 -10.37 0.85
CA ALA A 861 9.81 -10.98 0.89
C ALA A 861 9.90 -12.48 1.19
N ASP A 862 9.34 -12.91 2.33
CA ASP A 862 9.08 -14.31 2.65
C ASP A 862 7.88 -14.81 1.82
N ARG A 863 8.08 -15.87 1.03
CA ARG A 863 6.99 -16.42 0.19
C ARG A 863 6.09 -17.40 0.95
N ARG A 864 6.45 -17.82 2.16
CA ARG A 864 5.68 -18.82 2.94
C ARG A 864 4.33 -18.26 3.39
N GLY A 865 3.32 -19.12 3.44
CA GLY A 865 1.97 -18.75 3.92
C GLY A 865 1.86 -18.55 5.43
N ASP A 866 2.83 -19.05 6.18
CA ASP A 866 3.13 -18.81 7.60
C ASP A 866 4.47 -18.06 7.76
N GLY A 867 4.84 -17.28 6.73
CA GLY A 867 6.07 -16.51 6.67
C GLY A 867 5.99 -15.16 7.37
N GLN A 868 7.15 -14.51 7.48
CA GLN A 868 7.30 -13.24 8.20
C GLN A 868 6.74 -12.03 7.43
N GLY A 869 6.42 -12.16 6.14
CA GLY A 869 5.88 -11.08 5.32
C GLY A 869 6.95 -10.42 4.45
N ALA A 870 6.92 -9.08 4.29
CA ALA A 870 7.77 -8.37 3.33
C ALA A 870 8.41 -7.09 3.89
N ASP A 871 9.69 -7.18 4.22
CA ASP A 871 10.43 -6.18 4.99
C ASP A 871 11.28 -5.27 4.11
N THR A 872 11.24 -3.97 4.40
CA THR A 872 12.09 -2.94 3.76
C THR A 872 13.28 -2.65 4.66
N LEU A 873 14.49 -2.94 4.18
CA LEU A 873 15.73 -2.80 4.91
C LEU A 873 16.57 -1.63 4.37
N ILE A 874 17.06 -0.79 5.28
CA ILE A 874 17.87 0.41 5.04
C ILE A 874 19.09 0.31 5.96
N ASP A 875 20.29 0.55 5.42
CA ASP A 875 21.56 0.50 6.17
C ASP A 875 21.69 -0.78 7.03
N VAL A 876 21.57 -1.96 6.39
CA VAL A 876 21.74 -3.29 6.99
C VAL A 876 22.79 -4.09 6.20
N GLU A 877 23.78 -4.67 6.88
CA GLU A 877 24.87 -5.43 6.22
C GLU A 877 24.63 -6.95 6.15
N PHE A 878 23.90 -7.55 7.10
CA PHE A 878 23.80 -9.02 7.20
C PHE A 878 22.36 -9.53 7.33
N LEU A 879 22.04 -10.60 6.61
CA LEU A 879 20.82 -11.38 6.78
C LEU A 879 21.13 -12.79 7.30
N ASP A 880 20.65 -13.12 8.49
CA ASP A 880 20.78 -14.44 9.12
C ASP A 880 19.49 -15.24 8.92
N PHE A 881 19.52 -16.29 8.09
CA PHE A 881 18.35 -17.11 7.76
C PHE A 881 18.35 -18.40 8.60
N GLY A 882 17.16 -18.90 8.97
CA GLY A 882 16.99 -20.15 9.70
C GLY A 882 17.64 -21.38 9.04
N SER A 883 17.85 -21.35 7.73
CA SER A 883 18.89 -22.13 7.05
C SER A 883 19.32 -21.45 5.75
N GLU A 884 20.63 -21.26 5.58
CA GLU A 884 21.23 -20.61 4.41
C GLU A 884 21.44 -21.59 3.25
N ILE A 885 21.41 -21.09 2.01
CA ILE A 885 21.70 -21.93 0.83
C ILE A 885 23.20 -22.31 0.78
N PRO A 886 23.58 -23.45 0.17
CA PRO A 886 24.93 -24.01 0.28
C PRO A 886 26.09 -23.11 -0.14
N VAL A 887 25.85 -22.06 -0.95
CA VAL A 887 26.88 -21.10 -1.38
C VAL A 887 27.41 -20.24 -0.23
N PHE A 888 26.58 -19.93 0.79
CA PHE A 888 26.97 -19.16 1.97
C PHE A 888 27.55 -20.04 3.10
N GLY A 889 27.44 -21.36 2.98
CA GLY A 889 28.13 -22.31 3.86
C GLY A 889 27.63 -22.35 5.31
N GLY A 890 26.42 -21.87 5.58
CA GLY A 890 25.85 -21.77 6.93
C GLY A 890 26.40 -20.59 7.71
N GLN A 891 26.56 -19.44 7.06
CA GLN A 891 26.88 -18.14 7.65
C GLN A 891 25.89 -17.09 7.12
N PRO A 892 25.58 -16.03 7.90
CA PRO A 892 24.74 -14.91 7.45
C PRO A 892 25.19 -14.33 6.10
N MET A 893 24.21 -14.01 5.25
CA MET A 893 24.43 -13.41 3.95
C MET A 893 24.90 -11.96 4.10
N ASP A 894 26.12 -11.69 3.65
CA ASP A 894 26.75 -10.37 3.63
C ASP A 894 26.26 -9.55 2.42
N LEU A 895 25.31 -8.64 2.65
CA LEU A 895 24.74 -7.77 1.61
C LEU A 895 25.77 -6.81 1.01
N THR A 896 26.85 -6.50 1.72
CA THR A 896 27.92 -5.63 1.21
C THR A 896 28.68 -6.25 0.04
N GLN A 897 28.54 -7.57 -0.18
CA GLN A 897 29.08 -8.28 -1.34
C GLN A 897 28.14 -8.26 -2.57
N PHE A 898 26.90 -7.77 -2.44
CA PHE A 898 25.88 -7.82 -3.49
C PHE A 898 25.22 -6.46 -3.80
N ALA A 899 25.41 -5.43 -2.97
CA ALA A 899 24.80 -4.11 -3.14
C ALA A 899 25.47 -3.24 -4.22
N GLY A 900 26.76 -3.44 -4.52
CA GLY A 900 27.52 -2.62 -5.48
C GLY A 900 26.94 -2.47 -6.91
N PRO A 901 26.29 -3.49 -7.53
CA PRO A 901 25.48 -3.38 -8.74
C PRO A 901 24.64 -2.11 -8.87
N THR A 902 24.01 -1.67 -7.78
CA THR A 902 23.12 -0.48 -7.74
C THR A 902 23.82 0.83 -8.12
N THR A 903 25.16 0.84 -8.10
CA THR A 903 26.01 2.00 -8.41
C THR A 903 26.68 1.94 -9.79
N LEU A 904 26.49 0.85 -10.53
CA LEU A 904 27.06 0.66 -11.88
C LEU A 904 26.16 1.28 -12.95
N THR A 905 26.75 1.71 -14.06
CA THR A 905 25.96 2.10 -15.24
C THR A 905 25.43 0.87 -15.98
N GLU A 906 24.31 1.03 -16.69
CA GLU A 906 23.72 0.03 -17.59
C GLU A 906 24.78 -0.61 -18.51
N ASP A 907 25.58 0.21 -19.21
CA ASP A 907 26.70 -0.23 -20.06
C ASP A 907 27.72 -1.14 -19.33
N GLN A 908 28.09 -0.79 -18.09
CA GLN A 908 29.02 -1.58 -17.29
C GLN A 908 28.43 -2.92 -16.88
N PHE A 909 27.14 -2.93 -16.54
CA PHE A 909 26.42 -4.12 -16.11
C PHE A 909 26.14 -5.09 -17.27
N LEU A 910 25.85 -4.55 -18.46
CA LEU A 910 25.73 -5.32 -19.69
C LEU A 910 27.08 -5.90 -20.15
N GLU A 911 28.20 -5.15 -20.05
CA GLU A 911 29.54 -5.73 -20.32
C GLU A 911 29.85 -6.90 -19.37
N LEU A 912 29.47 -6.81 -18.08
CA LEU A 912 29.64 -7.93 -17.15
C LEU A 912 28.76 -9.15 -17.50
N THR A 913 27.52 -8.90 -17.94
CA THR A 913 26.58 -9.93 -18.42
C THR A 913 27.13 -10.65 -19.66
N GLU A 914 27.70 -9.90 -20.61
CA GLU A 914 28.35 -10.44 -21.81
C GLU A 914 29.58 -11.29 -21.46
N LEU A 915 30.38 -10.90 -20.45
CA LEU A 915 31.47 -11.73 -19.93
C LEU A 915 30.96 -13.07 -19.37
N TYR A 916 29.84 -13.09 -18.65
CA TYR A 916 29.25 -14.36 -18.19
C TYR A 916 28.92 -15.29 -19.37
N ILE A 917 28.24 -14.76 -20.37
CA ILE A 917 27.85 -15.50 -21.57
C ILE A 917 29.08 -15.99 -22.35
N ALA A 918 30.09 -15.15 -22.52
CA ALA A 918 31.26 -15.46 -23.33
C ALA A 918 32.23 -16.47 -22.70
N TYR A 919 32.26 -16.60 -21.37
CA TYR A 919 33.17 -17.51 -20.67
C TYR A 919 32.47 -18.82 -20.28
N PHE A 920 31.21 -18.76 -19.86
CA PHE A 920 30.46 -19.93 -19.37
C PHE A 920 29.46 -20.50 -20.39
N ASN A 921 29.10 -19.78 -21.45
CA ASN A 921 28.06 -20.15 -22.43
C ASN A 921 26.70 -20.48 -21.78
N ARG A 922 26.30 -19.64 -20.83
CA ARG A 922 25.00 -19.66 -20.15
C ARG A 922 24.59 -18.24 -19.78
N ALA A 923 23.35 -18.05 -19.33
CA ALA A 923 23.01 -16.82 -18.61
C ALA A 923 23.85 -16.70 -17.32
N PRO A 924 24.13 -15.47 -16.84
CA PRO A 924 24.59 -15.28 -15.48
C PRO A 924 23.63 -15.88 -14.45
N ASP A 925 24.15 -16.19 -13.27
CA ASP A 925 23.38 -16.43 -12.05
C ASP A 925 23.40 -15.14 -11.20
N ALA A 926 22.28 -14.75 -10.59
CA ALA A 926 22.16 -13.47 -9.88
C ALA A 926 23.19 -13.31 -8.75
N VAL A 927 23.38 -14.36 -7.93
CA VAL A 927 24.39 -14.38 -6.85
C VAL A 927 25.79 -14.09 -7.37
N GLY A 928 26.25 -14.79 -8.42
CA GLY A 928 27.57 -14.55 -9.01
C GLY A 928 27.66 -13.20 -9.72
N LEU A 929 26.64 -12.82 -10.49
CA LEU A 929 26.62 -11.56 -11.23
C LEU A 929 26.76 -10.36 -10.30
N TYR A 930 26.07 -10.37 -9.16
CA TYR A 930 26.06 -9.24 -8.23
C TYR A 930 27.32 -9.20 -7.37
N PHE A 931 27.93 -10.36 -7.07
CA PHE A 931 29.26 -10.43 -6.49
C PHE A 931 30.31 -9.75 -7.39
N TRP A 932 30.30 -10.05 -8.70
CA TRP A 932 31.25 -9.43 -9.64
C TRP A 932 30.90 -7.98 -9.98
N GLY A 933 29.62 -7.61 -9.97
CA GLY A 933 29.19 -6.22 -10.05
C GLY A 933 29.70 -5.41 -8.85
N THR A 934 29.67 -6.00 -7.65
CA THR A 934 30.22 -5.37 -6.44
C THR A 934 31.75 -5.28 -6.49
N ALA A 935 32.43 -6.29 -7.04
CA ALA A 935 33.88 -6.19 -7.29
C ALA A 935 34.20 -5.03 -8.26
N LEU A 936 33.46 -4.91 -9.36
CA LEU A 936 33.61 -3.83 -10.36
C LEU A 936 33.35 -2.44 -9.75
N ALA A 937 32.29 -2.28 -8.95
CA ALA A 937 31.98 -1.05 -8.22
C ALA A 937 33.10 -0.68 -7.24
N ASN A 938 33.70 -1.68 -6.58
CA ASN A 938 34.87 -1.53 -5.71
C ASN A 938 36.22 -1.38 -6.48
N GLY A 939 36.19 -1.21 -7.80
CA GLY A 939 37.33 -0.82 -8.63
C GLY A 939 38.11 -1.96 -9.30
N PHE A 940 37.59 -3.20 -9.29
CA PHE A 940 38.16 -4.28 -10.13
C PHE A 940 37.93 -3.98 -11.61
N SER A 941 38.95 -4.08 -12.46
CA SER A 941 38.78 -3.84 -13.90
C SER A 941 38.20 -5.06 -14.62
N PHE A 942 37.49 -4.84 -15.73
CA PHE A 942 36.98 -5.94 -16.58
C PHE A 942 38.08 -6.89 -17.06
N ASN A 943 39.32 -6.43 -17.22
CA ASN A 943 40.44 -7.31 -17.56
C ASN A 943 40.85 -8.22 -16.39
N GLU A 944 40.76 -7.76 -15.14
CA GLU A 944 41.01 -8.59 -13.96
C GLU A 944 39.86 -9.60 -13.76
N ILE A 945 38.61 -9.18 -13.98
CA ILE A 945 37.44 -10.08 -13.97
C ILE A 945 37.57 -11.16 -15.06
N ALA A 946 37.94 -10.77 -16.29
CA ALA A 946 38.18 -11.68 -17.41
C ALA A 946 39.21 -12.78 -17.10
N GLU A 947 40.31 -12.44 -16.42
CA GLU A 947 41.31 -13.44 -16.00
C GLU A 947 40.76 -14.38 -14.90
N GLN A 948 40.01 -13.84 -13.93
CA GLN A 948 39.36 -14.67 -12.89
C GLN A 948 38.28 -15.60 -13.47
N PHE A 949 37.54 -15.15 -14.49
CA PHE A 949 36.56 -15.98 -15.21
C PHE A 949 37.25 -17.07 -16.02
N PHE A 950 38.37 -16.76 -16.68
CA PHE A 950 39.13 -17.74 -17.46
C PHE A 950 39.69 -18.88 -16.60
N ASP A 951 40.08 -18.57 -15.35
CA ASP A 951 40.61 -19.57 -14.42
C ASP A 951 39.55 -20.49 -13.80
N GLN A 952 38.25 -20.22 -13.98
CA GLN A 952 37.18 -21.06 -13.46
C GLN A 952 37.15 -22.45 -14.11
N ALA A 953 36.77 -23.46 -13.31
CA ALA A 953 36.61 -24.83 -13.77
C ALA A 953 35.54 -24.98 -14.86
N GLU A 954 34.50 -24.14 -14.80
CA GLU A 954 33.42 -24.07 -15.79
C GLU A 954 33.93 -23.63 -17.17
N THR A 955 34.62 -22.48 -17.26
CA THR A 955 35.26 -21.98 -18.49
C THR A 955 36.21 -23.01 -19.11
N ARG A 956 37.02 -23.68 -18.28
CA ARG A 956 37.93 -24.76 -18.73
C ARG A 956 37.19 -26.00 -19.25
N SER A 957 35.95 -26.24 -18.80
CA SER A 957 35.07 -27.28 -19.35
C SER A 957 34.51 -26.87 -20.71
N VAL A 958 33.95 -25.66 -20.82
CA VAL A 958 33.43 -25.06 -22.07
C VAL A 958 34.49 -25.10 -23.18
N TYR A 959 35.72 -24.68 -22.88
CA TYR A 959 36.84 -24.62 -23.83
C TYR A 959 37.80 -25.81 -23.78
N SER A 960 37.37 -26.95 -23.23
CA SER A 960 38.20 -28.16 -23.00
C SER A 960 38.88 -28.78 -24.24
N GLY A 961 38.39 -28.47 -25.44
CA GLY A 961 39.03 -28.86 -26.71
C GLY A 961 40.28 -28.03 -27.09
N SER A 962 40.51 -26.93 -26.39
CA SER A 962 41.51 -25.91 -26.71
C SER A 962 42.29 -25.39 -25.49
N VAL A 963 41.75 -25.56 -24.28
CA VAL A 963 42.36 -25.19 -23.00
C VAL A 963 42.53 -26.45 -22.15
N SER A 964 43.66 -26.58 -21.46
CA SER A 964 43.93 -27.72 -20.58
C SER A 964 43.20 -27.61 -19.23
N ALA A 965 43.10 -28.72 -18.49
CA ALA A 965 42.52 -28.74 -17.15
C ALA A 965 43.21 -27.80 -16.14
N SER A 966 44.45 -27.38 -16.42
CA SER A 966 45.21 -26.39 -15.63
C SER A 966 45.15 -24.96 -16.18
N GLY A 967 44.27 -24.66 -17.15
CA GLY A 967 44.09 -23.31 -17.71
C GLY A 967 45.08 -22.93 -18.82
N GLU A 968 45.94 -23.85 -19.26
CA GLU A 968 46.93 -23.54 -20.32
C GLU A 968 46.32 -23.71 -21.72
N LEU A 969 46.48 -22.72 -22.60
CA LEU A 969 46.06 -22.78 -24.01
C LEU A 969 46.88 -23.85 -24.75
N ILE A 970 46.21 -24.91 -25.21
CA ILE A 970 46.83 -26.04 -25.92
C ILE A 970 46.58 -26.04 -27.43
N ASN A 971 45.61 -25.25 -27.92
CA ASN A 971 45.32 -25.10 -29.34
C ASN A 971 44.64 -23.75 -29.64
N SER A 972 45.41 -22.78 -30.14
CA SER A 972 44.94 -21.44 -30.54
C SER A 972 43.81 -21.48 -31.57
N ASP A 973 43.96 -22.31 -32.60
CA ASP A 973 43.06 -22.38 -33.75
C ASP A 973 41.68 -22.89 -33.32
N ALA A 974 41.66 -23.92 -32.47
CA ALA A 974 40.44 -24.43 -31.87
C ALA A 974 39.83 -23.42 -30.88
N PHE A 975 40.65 -22.68 -30.13
CA PHE A 975 40.17 -21.69 -29.17
C PHE A 975 39.46 -20.52 -29.85
N VAL A 976 40.11 -19.87 -30.83
CA VAL A 976 39.49 -18.77 -31.60
C VAL A 976 38.19 -19.24 -32.24
N THR A 977 38.18 -20.44 -32.83
CA THR A 977 36.96 -21.02 -33.42
C THR A 977 35.86 -21.24 -32.39
N ALA A 978 36.18 -21.76 -31.20
CA ALA A 978 35.21 -22.02 -30.14
C ALA A 978 34.63 -20.72 -29.56
N VAL A 979 35.48 -19.71 -29.32
CA VAL A 979 35.07 -18.39 -28.79
C VAL A 979 34.14 -17.68 -29.78
N TYR A 980 34.48 -17.67 -31.08
CA TYR A 980 33.60 -17.10 -32.12
C TYR A 980 32.21 -17.78 -32.15
N ASN A 981 32.16 -19.12 -32.07
CA ASN A 981 30.88 -19.83 -32.06
C ASN A 981 30.05 -19.56 -30.79
N ASN A 982 30.69 -19.42 -29.62
CA ASN A 982 29.98 -19.08 -28.37
C ASN A 982 29.44 -17.64 -28.40
N VAL A 983 30.34 -16.67 -28.64
CA VAL A 983 30.03 -15.24 -28.49
C VAL A 983 29.15 -14.73 -29.65
N LEU A 984 29.41 -15.19 -30.89
CA LEU A 984 28.81 -14.63 -32.11
C LEU A 984 27.94 -15.64 -32.90
N GLY A 985 27.73 -16.86 -32.38
CA GLY A 985 26.89 -17.88 -33.03
C GLY A 985 27.44 -18.44 -34.36
N ARG A 986 28.66 -18.06 -34.75
CA ARG A 986 29.24 -18.37 -36.07
C ARG A 986 30.73 -18.64 -36.00
N GLY A 987 31.27 -19.28 -37.03
CA GLY A 987 32.72 -19.36 -37.22
C GLY A 987 33.35 -18.01 -37.61
N PRO A 988 34.65 -17.81 -37.31
CA PRO A 988 35.39 -16.64 -37.78
C PRO A 988 35.55 -16.67 -39.30
N ASP A 989 35.62 -15.49 -39.91
CA ASP A 989 36.07 -15.37 -41.30
C ASP A 989 37.59 -15.57 -41.40
N ALA A 990 38.11 -15.68 -42.63
CA ALA A 990 39.51 -16.01 -42.86
C ALA A 990 40.47 -14.92 -42.37
N ASP A 991 40.11 -13.64 -42.42
CA ASP A 991 41.00 -12.56 -42.05
C ASP A 991 40.99 -12.37 -40.52
N GLY A 992 39.81 -12.39 -39.89
CA GLY A 992 39.65 -12.39 -38.44
C GLY A 992 40.32 -13.59 -37.75
N PHE A 993 40.15 -14.81 -38.29
CA PHE A 993 40.82 -16.01 -37.76
C PHE A 993 42.35 -15.88 -37.78
N ASN A 994 42.92 -15.42 -38.89
CA ASN A 994 44.37 -15.24 -39.03
C ASN A 994 44.91 -14.14 -38.10
N PHE A 995 44.17 -13.05 -37.91
CA PHE A 995 44.55 -11.97 -37.00
C PHE A 995 44.57 -12.44 -35.54
N TRP A 996 43.47 -13.03 -35.06
CA TRP A 996 43.35 -13.41 -33.65
C TRP A 996 44.25 -14.58 -33.24
N THR A 997 44.51 -15.52 -34.15
CA THR A 997 45.50 -16.59 -33.90
C THR A 997 46.93 -16.04 -33.85
N ASP A 998 47.28 -15.02 -34.63
CA ASP A 998 48.60 -14.36 -34.55
C ASP A 998 48.76 -13.57 -33.24
N VAL A 999 47.72 -12.82 -32.84
CA VAL A 999 47.67 -12.06 -31.57
C VAL A 999 47.90 -12.98 -30.38
N LEU A 1000 47.14 -14.08 -30.24
CA LEU A 1000 47.29 -15.04 -29.13
C LEU A 1000 48.66 -15.73 -29.06
N LEU A 1001 49.42 -15.78 -30.17
CA LEU A 1001 50.74 -16.40 -30.22
C LEU A 1001 51.89 -15.40 -30.02
N ASN A 1002 51.69 -14.13 -30.35
CA ASN A 1002 52.77 -13.14 -30.47
C ASN A 1002 52.59 -11.86 -29.64
N ALA A 1003 51.41 -11.57 -29.10
CA ALA A 1003 51.12 -10.41 -28.24
C ALA A 1003 50.93 -10.84 -26.77
N PRO A 1004 51.99 -10.81 -25.93
CA PRO A 1004 51.91 -11.31 -24.54
C PRO A 1004 50.98 -10.50 -23.62
N GLU A 1005 50.56 -9.31 -24.03
CA GLU A 1005 49.56 -8.48 -23.37
C GLU A 1005 48.11 -8.96 -23.58
N ILE A 1006 47.83 -9.77 -24.62
CA ILE A 1006 46.51 -10.37 -24.85
C ILE A 1006 46.56 -11.83 -24.43
N THR A 1007 46.25 -12.07 -23.16
CA THR A 1007 46.13 -13.43 -22.61
C THR A 1007 44.89 -14.14 -23.18
N PRO A 1008 44.80 -15.48 -23.06
CA PRO A 1008 43.57 -16.20 -23.43
C PRO A 1008 42.33 -15.74 -22.67
N GLY A 1009 42.50 -15.23 -21.44
CA GLY A 1009 41.46 -14.56 -20.67
C GLY A 1009 41.03 -13.26 -21.33
N VAL A 1010 41.95 -12.30 -21.48
CA VAL A 1010 41.65 -10.98 -22.11
C VAL A 1010 41.12 -11.12 -23.54
N PHE A 1011 41.60 -12.10 -24.31
CA PHE A 1011 41.17 -12.34 -25.70
C PHE A 1011 39.65 -12.48 -25.87
N ILE A 1012 38.95 -13.19 -24.97
CA ILE A 1012 37.50 -13.39 -25.08
C ILE A 1012 36.77 -12.04 -24.95
N ARG A 1013 37.23 -11.18 -24.02
CA ARG A 1013 36.73 -9.82 -23.87
C ARG A 1013 37.02 -8.94 -25.10
N GLU A 1014 38.19 -9.08 -25.73
CA GLU A 1014 38.50 -8.33 -26.95
C GLU A 1014 37.61 -8.74 -28.15
N ILE A 1015 37.08 -9.97 -28.18
CA ILE A 1015 36.05 -10.38 -29.16
C ILE A 1015 34.71 -9.68 -28.89
N ILE A 1016 34.28 -9.56 -27.63
CA ILE A 1016 33.09 -8.78 -27.23
C ILE A 1016 33.25 -7.32 -27.69
N GLN A 1017 34.35 -6.68 -27.31
CA GLN A 1017 34.63 -5.28 -27.62
C GLN A 1017 34.72 -5.02 -29.14
N GLY A 1018 35.35 -5.94 -29.89
CA GLY A 1018 35.41 -5.88 -31.35
C GLY A 1018 34.05 -6.04 -32.05
N ALA A 1019 33.09 -6.74 -31.43
CA ALA A 1019 31.73 -6.86 -31.93
C ALA A 1019 30.85 -5.66 -31.56
N LYS A 1020 31.00 -5.09 -30.35
CA LYS A 1020 30.24 -3.91 -29.88
C LYS A 1020 30.69 -2.61 -30.56
N PHE A 1021 31.99 -2.43 -30.74
CA PHE A 1021 32.58 -1.19 -31.25
C PHE A 1021 33.47 -1.43 -32.48
N PRO A 1022 32.92 -1.97 -33.59
CA PRO A 1022 33.72 -2.31 -34.76
C PRO A 1022 34.29 -1.05 -35.44
N GLU A 1023 35.62 -0.97 -35.58
CA GLU A 1023 36.31 0.14 -36.29
C GLU A 1023 35.75 0.39 -37.70
N ASN A 1024 35.23 -0.66 -38.34
CA ASN A 1024 34.57 -0.61 -39.65
C ASN A 1024 33.26 -1.39 -39.59
N VAL A 1025 32.12 -0.68 -39.57
CA VAL A 1025 30.79 -1.30 -39.60
C VAL A 1025 30.62 -2.09 -40.90
N THR A 1026 30.38 -3.40 -40.77
CA THR A 1026 30.05 -4.30 -41.88
C THR A 1026 28.68 -4.95 -41.66
N PRO A 1027 27.99 -5.45 -42.70
CA PRO A 1027 26.73 -6.15 -42.52
C PRO A 1027 26.82 -7.36 -41.57
N GLN A 1028 27.97 -8.04 -41.53
CA GLN A 1028 28.21 -9.11 -40.55
C GLN A 1028 28.42 -8.56 -39.15
N GLY A 1029 29.20 -7.48 -38.98
CA GLY A 1029 29.41 -6.84 -37.67
C GLY A 1029 28.13 -6.36 -37.01
N LEU A 1030 27.13 -5.91 -37.79
CA LEU A 1030 25.81 -5.56 -37.26
C LEU A 1030 25.02 -6.81 -36.77
N LEU A 1031 25.11 -7.93 -37.49
CA LEU A 1031 24.52 -9.20 -37.04
C LEU A 1031 25.21 -9.74 -35.80
N ASP A 1032 26.54 -9.60 -35.72
CA ASP A 1032 27.36 -10.00 -34.57
C ASP A 1032 26.99 -9.18 -33.33
N GLN A 1033 26.85 -7.86 -33.47
CA GLN A 1033 26.41 -6.94 -32.42
C GLN A 1033 25.00 -7.28 -31.93
N GLN A 1034 24.03 -7.50 -32.84
CA GLN A 1034 22.66 -7.86 -32.46
C GLN A 1034 22.59 -9.24 -31.80
N TYR A 1035 23.34 -10.23 -32.29
CA TYR A 1035 23.38 -11.57 -31.69
C TYR A 1035 23.90 -11.53 -30.25
N LEU A 1036 24.95 -10.74 -30.00
CA LEU A 1036 25.51 -10.53 -28.67
C LEU A 1036 24.55 -9.78 -27.75
N ALA A 1037 23.93 -8.69 -28.23
CA ALA A 1037 22.92 -7.94 -27.48
C ALA A 1037 21.75 -8.83 -27.06
N ASN A 1038 21.17 -9.59 -27.99
CA ASN A 1038 20.08 -10.52 -27.67
C ASN A 1038 20.47 -11.55 -26.60
N LYS A 1039 21.71 -12.08 -26.59
CA LYS A 1039 22.17 -12.97 -25.52
C LYS A 1039 22.30 -12.21 -24.19
N ALA A 1040 22.80 -10.97 -24.21
CA ALA A 1040 22.90 -10.12 -23.02
C ALA A 1040 21.51 -9.84 -22.42
N ASP A 1041 20.52 -9.49 -23.25
CA ASP A 1041 19.13 -9.24 -22.84
C ASP A 1041 18.48 -10.48 -22.22
N ILE A 1042 18.64 -11.65 -22.84
CA ILE A 1042 18.17 -12.95 -22.28
C ILE A 1042 18.88 -13.24 -20.94
N GLY A 1043 20.18 -12.96 -20.83
CA GLY A 1043 20.95 -13.13 -19.61
C GLY A 1043 20.54 -12.18 -18.49
N ALA A 1044 20.27 -10.92 -18.82
CA ALA A 1044 19.80 -9.89 -17.90
C ALA A 1044 18.37 -10.19 -17.43
N TYR A 1045 17.48 -10.64 -18.31
CA TYR A 1045 16.12 -11.03 -17.93
C TYR A 1045 16.12 -12.18 -16.91
N PHE A 1046 16.94 -13.21 -17.12
CA PHE A 1046 17.11 -14.33 -16.17
C PHE A 1046 17.68 -13.87 -14.81
N ALA A 1047 18.85 -13.22 -14.82
CA ALA A 1047 19.58 -12.94 -13.57
C ALA A 1047 19.13 -11.65 -12.86
N VAL A 1048 18.78 -10.60 -13.61
CA VAL A 1048 18.52 -9.25 -13.07
C VAL A 1048 17.03 -9.04 -12.84
N ILE A 1049 16.22 -9.22 -13.89
CA ILE A 1049 14.77 -8.96 -13.83
C ILE A 1049 14.04 -10.06 -13.05
N ARG A 1050 14.41 -11.34 -13.27
CA ARG A 1050 13.85 -12.48 -12.53
C ARG A 1050 14.66 -12.91 -11.31
N GLY A 1051 15.88 -12.41 -11.12
CA GLY A 1051 16.68 -12.68 -9.92
C GLY A 1051 17.22 -14.11 -9.80
N MET A 1052 17.23 -14.88 -10.88
CA MET A 1052 17.43 -16.33 -10.83
C MET A 1052 18.90 -16.73 -10.71
N SER A 1053 19.17 -17.82 -9.99
CA SER A 1053 20.54 -18.29 -9.70
C SER A 1053 20.82 -19.77 -9.99
N ASP A 1054 19.87 -20.57 -10.48
CA ASP A 1054 20.19 -21.95 -10.87
C ASP A 1054 21.00 -22.01 -12.17
N VAL A 1055 22.19 -22.59 -12.07
CA VAL A 1055 23.17 -22.68 -13.17
C VAL A 1055 22.73 -23.65 -14.26
N SER A 1056 21.94 -24.68 -13.95
CA SER A 1056 21.39 -25.61 -14.94
C SER A 1056 20.31 -24.92 -15.78
N GLU A 1057 19.42 -24.17 -15.15
CA GLU A 1057 18.36 -23.40 -15.82
C GLU A 1057 18.94 -22.27 -16.67
N ALA A 1058 19.93 -21.55 -16.14
CA ALA A 1058 20.70 -20.52 -16.86
C ALA A 1058 21.37 -21.10 -18.13
N THR A 1059 21.83 -22.35 -18.06
CA THR A 1059 22.44 -23.07 -19.18
C THR A 1059 21.40 -23.54 -20.19
N SER A 1060 20.30 -24.15 -19.74
CA SER A 1060 19.26 -24.65 -20.65
C SER A 1060 18.56 -23.53 -21.40
N THR A 1061 18.30 -22.41 -20.73
CA THR A 1061 17.74 -21.18 -21.30
C THR A 1061 18.62 -20.64 -22.43
N MET A 1062 19.91 -20.39 -22.13
CA MET A 1062 20.83 -19.80 -23.12
C MET A 1062 21.07 -20.73 -24.32
N ALA A 1063 20.91 -22.05 -24.14
CA ALA A 1063 21.02 -23.03 -25.22
C ALA A 1063 19.80 -23.08 -26.16
N ILE A 1064 18.68 -22.42 -25.82
CA ILE A 1064 17.53 -22.27 -26.72
C ILE A 1064 17.85 -21.25 -27.83
N PHE A 1065 18.58 -20.18 -27.50
CA PHE A 1065 18.87 -19.09 -28.42
C PHE A 1065 19.78 -19.52 -29.58
N ASP A 1066 19.26 -19.44 -30.81
CA ASP A 1066 19.94 -19.81 -32.05
C ASP A 1066 20.22 -18.62 -32.98
N GLY A 1067 19.88 -17.40 -32.55
CA GLY A 1067 20.00 -16.17 -33.34
C GLY A 1067 18.72 -15.77 -34.11
N SER A 1068 17.66 -16.58 -34.07
CA SER A 1068 16.36 -16.20 -34.64
C SER A 1068 15.47 -15.47 -33.63
N SER A 1069 14.52 -14.65 -34.11
CA SER A 1069 13.56 -13.96 -33.24
C SER A 1069 12.66 -14.93 -32.46
N GLN A 1070 12.35 -16.10 -33.02
CA GLN A 1070 11.55 -17.11 -32.33
C GLN A 1070 12.29 -17.69 -31.11
N SER A 1071 13.60 -17.93 -31.21
CA SER A 1071 14.35 -18.49 -30.07
C SER A 1071 14.56 -17.50 -28.93
N ILE A 1072 14.36 -16.19 -29.14
CA ILE A 1072 14.22 -15.20 -28.05
C ILE A 1072 12.92 -15.45 -27.30
N VAL A 1073 11.78 -15.53 -27.99
CA VAL A 1073 10.46 -15.79 -27.39
C VAL A 1073 10.45 -17.15 -26.66
N ASP A 1074 11.02 -18.18 -27.27
CA ASP A 1074 11.13 -19.51 -26.67
C ASP A 1074 12.03 -19.50 -25.40
N ALA A 1075 13.11 -18.71 -25.40
CA ALA A 1075 13.99 -18.55 -24.24
C ALA A 1075 13.32 -17.75 -23.11
N VAL A 1076 12.67 -16.62 -23.41
CA VAL A 1076 11.89 -15.83 -22.44
C VAL A 1076 10.78 -16.69 -21.82
N THR A 1077 10.05 -17.46 -22.62
CA THR A 1077 9.02 -18.39 -22.14
C THR A 1077 9.60 -19.45 -21.19
N ALA A 1078 10.81 -19.95 -21.46
CA ALA A 1078 11.48 -20.88 -20.56
C ALA A 1078 11.90 -20.21 -19.24
N ILE A 1079 12.46 -18.99 -19.29
CA ILE A 1079 12.81 -18.21 -18.09
C ILE A 1079 11.58 -17.99 -17.22
N ASP A 1080 10.46 -17.56 -17.82
CA ASP A 1080 9.23 -17.34 -17.08
C ASP A 1080 8.64 -18.63 -16.50
N GLN A 1081 8.79 -19.78 -17.17
CA GLN A 1081 8.43 -21.06 -16.55
C GLN A 1081 9.31 -21.35 -15.33
N HIS A 1082 10.63 -21.27 -15.47
CA HIS A 1082 11.58 -21.50 -14.37
C HIS A 1082 11.35 -20.54 -13.20
N TYR A 1083 11.11 -19.26 -13.46
CA TYR A 1083 10.79 -18.25 -12.45
C TYR A 1083 9.50 -18.59 -11.68
N ASN A 1084 8.44 -19.03 -12.38
CA ASN A 1084 7.20 -19.47 -11.73
C ASN A 1084 7.40 -20.73 -10.88
N GLU A 1085 8.34 -21.62 -11.23
CA GLU A 1085 8.72 -22.77 -10.41
C GLU A 1085 9.54 -22.33 -9.18
N ALA A 1086 10.46 -21.36 -9.34
CA ALA A 1086 11.25 -20.78 -8.26
C ALA A 1086 10.45 -19.94 -7.25
N LEU A 1087 9.30 -19.39 -7.66
CA LEU A 1087 8.37 -18.67 -6.76
C LEU A 1087 7.63 -19.59 -5.77
N ASP A 1088 7.65 -20.91 -5.95
CA ASP A 1088 6.90 -21.85 -5.10
C ASP A 1088 7.33 -21.76 -3.61
N PRO A 1089 6.39 -21.62 -2.66
CA PRO A 1089 6.70 -21.36 -1.25
C PRO A 1089 7.26 -22.59 -0.51
N ASP A 1090 7.04 -23.80 -1.02
CA ASP A 1090 7.46 -25.05 -0.39
C ASP A 1090 8.72 -25.64 -1.05
N THR A 1091 8.89 -25.42 -2.36
CA THR A 1091 9.91 -26.08 -3.20
C THR A 1091 10.73 -25.15 -4.08
N GLY A 1092 10.38 -23.86 -4.15
CA GLY A 1092 11.12 -22.85 -4.93
C GLY A 1092 12.50 -22.49 -4.35
N ASP A 1093 13.20 -21.64 -5.11
CA ASP A 1093 14.61 -21.27 -4.95
C ASP A 1093 14.80 -19.83 -4.46
N PHE A 1094 16.00 -19.51 -3.96
CA PHE A 1094 16.33 -18.13 -3.57
C PHE A 1094 16.38 -17.23 -4.81
N LEU A 1095 15.60 -16.15 -4.78
CA LEU A 1095 15.49 -15.18 -5.86
C LEU A 1095 16.09 -13.85 -5.41
N MET A 1096 16.90 -13.22 -6.25
CA MET A 1096 17.56 -11.95 -5.95
C MET A 1096 17.46 -10.96 -7.12
N PRO A 1097 16.27 -10.40 -7.43
CA PRO A 1097 16.12 -9.41 -8.50
C PRO A 1097 16.77 -8.07 -8.14
N LEU A 1098 17.15 -7.29 -9.15
CA LEU A 1098 17.79 -5.97 -9.01
C LEU A 1098 17.01 -4.94 -9.81
N VAL A 1099 16.65 -3.83 -9.16
CA VAL A 1099 15.78 -2.78 -9.72
C VAL A 1099 16.55 -1.48 -9.88
N GLY A 1100 16.34 -0.79 -11.01
CA GLY A 1100 16.88 0.55 -11.27
C GLY A 1100 18.25 0.62 -11.96
N VAL A 1101 18.81 -0.52 -12.40
CA VAL A 1101 20.11 -0.59 -13.10
C VAL A 1101 19.96 -0.98 -14.58
N ILE A 1102 19.03 -1.89 -14.89
CA ILE A 1102 18.64 -2.32 -16.24
C ILE A 1102 17.11 -2.35 -16.28
N ASP A 1103 16.51 -1.76 -17.32
CA ASP A 1103 15.07 -1.87 -17.62
C ASP A 1103 14.76 -3.27 -18.21
N ASP A 1104 13.52 -3.78 -18.04
CA ASP A 1104 13.13 -5.08 -18.61
C ASP A 1104 13.20 -5.05 -20.15
N PRO A 1105 14.13 -5.78 -20.80
CA PRO A 1105 14.35 -5.71 -22.24
C PRO A 1105 13.22 -6.35 -23.06
N PHE A 1106 12.29 -7.06 -22.42
CA PHE A 1106 11.16 -7.75 -23.06
C PHE A 1106 9.79 -7.24 -22.59
N ALA A 1107 9.76 -6.06 -21.96
CA ALA A 1107 8.53 -5.40 -21.53
C ALA A 1107 7.53 -5.25 -22.70
N GLY A 1108 6.40 -5.94 -22.61
CA GLY A 1108 5.31 -5.89 -23.60
C GLY A 1108 5.29 -6.99 -24.67
N ILE A 1109 6.16 -8.01 -24.59
CA ILE A 1109 6.25 -9.11 -25.57
C ILE A 1109 5.47 -10.38 -25.10
N THR A 1110 4.27 -10.22 -24.55
CA THR A 1110 3.41 -11.32 -24.02
C THR A 1110 1.97 -11.24 -24.51
#